data_AF-A0A6A6QW17-F1
#
_entry.id   AF-A0A6A6QW17-F1
#
_cell.length_a   1.000
_cell.length_b   1.000
_cell.length_c   1.000
_cell.angle_alpha   90.00
_cell.angle_beta   90.00
_cell.angle_gamma   90.00
#
_symmetry.space_group_name_H-M   'P 1'
#
loop_
_entity.id
_entity.type
_entity.pdbx_description
1 polymer ?
#
loop_
_entity_poly.entity_id
_entity_poly.type
_entity_poly.pdbx_seq_one_letter_code
_entity_poly.pdbx_strand_id
1 'polypeptide(L)'
;MSGTTELNYWPSPFGSLAWSQDCEMAIAVNEMVQLLVPNLEPQGDIDQNSRQPTASPWHVINLATSLWTLAELPLKYPAPFGSFSVGEEISASAVVSLEWSPPGISQHRRSALAVLTSNLVLSLWAPESNPKFPASWERRLVINDCIEPYLGNLDRNETYDTEEESTEKRRLRMRLRSFSWCSTNPNKGLTSNIGSKLHWGPHILAVSNDDNQVLFVAVQSPYTSVSSDQRWNATVIAHFSLSVSESIPYSTTMFEDFIQQQRCVSHLAWSPWFRRGDGRLDSVVSYASNDKLYARNIVMTIEDDGQALPELVVADNETEYQDITLRYGGPLRWCPKVCDQNHMYLVAFSRLEAFSFTVSNCLAQDFSVSSIPLEQTWDLISGVTFKFISPREVHMYYSYYMSTREAQTVGLRLPISEDSKLSLPFWHEMLRDSQAYFSAANDLAGNVFTKVWGLALSPFEDLFVTLSSRHPSDMMEYLTVAEQSSSLSIISAGESYGNFNLASGDILGHVSSEAACLSIKRWFGNNSESPEQASAAIVHISDQLVQSFGAAKTQEAIPFVPSVSVDTYDDSDSVTQVPSTAKLIEKLRQDVYFKAKTIKDRHEILVSRICAPHESTEFPHLKLSRVLAEAVLKLPTSSSDNSPLSQRMLAIFALVLDKLHEIGGGVLIPSDTPDYDAPERCTICDSSIRMENLDWARCKEGHRFTRCSLSFLAIQGPNISKFCGICRAQYLKEEYIAHEDEASRDEDGPGRGGEGEQELPNAPDGVPESANGRSKPMSLARILFSACDVCVYCGGKFVG
;
A
#
# COMPACT_ATOMS: atom_id res chain seq x y z
N MET A 1 -28.57 -3.34 0.12
CA MET A 1 -27.66 -2.38 0.78
C MET A 1 -26.50 -2.01 -0.14
N SER A 2 -26.83 -1.51 -1.33
CA SER A 2 -25.86 -1.09 -2.36
C SER A 2 -25.66 0.42 -2.27
N GLY A 3 -24.40 0.84 -2.36
CA GLY A 3 -24.03 2.23 -2.58
C GLY A 3 -23.50 2.28 -4.00
N THR A 4 -24.25 2.88 -4.90
CA THR A 4 -23.86 3.05 -6.30
C THR A 4 -23.39 4.49 -6.51
N THR A 5 -22.20 4.65 -7.05
CA THR A 5 -21.61 5.93 -7.44
C THR A 5 -21.55 5.96 -8.95
N GLU A 6 -22.17 6.95 -9.59
CA GLU A 6 -22.05 7.16 -11.04
C GLU A 6 -20.78 7.98 -11.33
N LEU A 7 -20.07 7.57 -12.38
CA LEU A 7 -18.81 8.15 -12.83
C LEU A 7 -19.00 8.59 -14.28
N ASN A 8 -18.65 9.83 -14.60
CA ASN A 8 -18.93 10.46 -15.90
C ASN A 8 -17.95 10.05 -17.01
N TYR A 9 -17.51 8.79 -17.03
CA TYR A 9 -16.60 8.25 -18.03
C TYR A 9 -16.83 6.75 -18.25
N TRP A 10 -16.44 6.26 -19.42
CA TRP A 10 -16.28 4.83 -19.66
C TRP A 10 -14.86 4.35 -19.34
N PRO A 11 -14.72 3.25 -18.58
CA PRO A 11 -13.42 2.60 -18.37
C PRO A 11 -12.85 2.04 -19.69
N SER A 12 -11.53 1.82 -19.76
CA SER A 12 -10.87 1.40 -21.02
C SER A 12 -10.23 0.01 -21.00
N PRO A 13 -9.27 -0.35 -20.12
CA PRO A 13 -8.72 -1.71 -20.12
C PRO A 13 -9.64 -2.72 -19.40
N PHE A 14 -9.44 -4.00 -19.69
CA PHE A 14 -9.94 -5.06 -18.79
C PHE A 14 -9.21 -4.97 -17.45
N GLY A 15 -9.89 -5.23 -16.34
CA GLY A 15 -9.30 -5.04 -15.01
C GLY A 15 -9.05 -3.57 -14.70
N SER A 16 -9.92 -2.67 -15.17
CA SER A 16 -9.81 -1.21 -14.97
C SER A 16 -9.87 -0.76 -13.50
N LEU A 17 -10.12 -1.65 -12.55
CA LEU A 17 -10.38 -1.32 -11.15
C LEU A 17 -9.34 -1.96 -10.23
N ALA A 18 -8.71 -1.15 -9.37
CA ALA A 18 -7.90 -1.65 -8.27
C ALA A 18 -8.23 -0.93 -6.95
N TRP A 19 -8.31 -1.71 -5.87
CA TRP A 19 -8.58 -1.21 -4.52
C TRP A 19 -7.31 -1.32 -3.66
N SER A 20 -6.83 -0.21 -3.12
CA SER A 20 -5.65 -0.16 -2.27
C SER A 20 -5.95 -0.66 -0.86
N GLN A 21 -4.90 -1.09 -0.15
CA GLN A 21 -4.96 -1.42 1.29
C GLN A 21 -5.38 -0.21 2.16
N ASP A 22 -5.28 0.99 1.62
CA ASP A 22 -5.62 2.27 2.26
C ASP A 22 -7.05 2.72 1.98
N CYS A 23 -7.84 1.83 1.35
CA CYS A 23 -9.22 2.05 0.99
C CYS A 23 -9.43 3.10 -0.13
N GLU A 24 -8.40 3.37 -0.92
CA GLU A 24 -8.46 4.23 -2.09
C GLU A 24 -8.68 3.36 -3.34
N MET A 25 -9.60 3.74 -4.23
CA MET A 25 -9.84 3.01 -5.48
C MET A 25 -9.26 3.77 -6.66
N ALA A 26 -8.65 3.04 -7.60
CA ALA A 26 -8.15 3.56 -8.86
C ALA A 26 -8.93 2.95 -10.02
N ILE A 27 -9.35 3.80 -10.95
CA ILE A 27 -10.13 3.43 -12.13
C ILE A 27 -9.42 3.93 -13.38
N ALA A 28 -9.05 3.01 -14.28
CA ALA A 28 -8.43 3.33 -15.56
C ALA A 28 -9.47 3.90 -16.52
N VAL A 29 -9.23 5.12 -17.01
CA VAL A 29 -10.12 5.85 -17.92
C VAL A 29 -9.30 6.45 -19.06
N ASN A 30 -9.09 5.65 -20.11
CA ASN A 30 -8.30 5.97 -21.28
C ASN A 30 -6.95 6.65 -20.93
N GLU A 31 -6.84 7.96 -21.10
CA GLU A 31 -5.62 8.75 -20.88
C GLU A 31 -5.38 9.18 -19.41
N MET A 32 -6.31 8.86 -18.52
CA MET A 32 -6.26 9.25 -17.12
C MET A 32 -6.61 8.09 -16.18
N VAL A 33 -6.27 8.27 -14.91
CA VAL A 33 -6.75 7.43 -13.82
C VAL A 33 -7.64 8.27 -12.92
N GLN A 34 -8.86 7.80 -12.66
CA GLN A 34 -9.73 8.40 -11.68
C GLN A 34 -9.55 7.71 -10.33
N LEU A 35 -9.21 8.48 -9.30
CA LEU A 35 -9.10 8.03 -7.92
C LEU A 35 -10.37 8.38 -7.14
N LEU A 36 -10.81 7.43 -6.31
CA LEU A 36 -11.90 7.61 -5.37
C LEU A 36 -11.35 7.43 -3.95
N VAL A 37 -11.28 8.54 -3.21
CA VAL A 37 -10.81 8.57 -1.82
C VAL A 37 -12.03 8.69 -0.90
N PRO A 38 -12.20 7.78 0.08
CA PRO A 38 -13.42 7.73 0.89
C PRO A 38 -13.56 8.98 1.76
N ASN A 39 -14.78 9.49 1.85
CA ASN A 39 -15.11 10.55 2.80
C ASN A 39 -15.43 9.96 4.19
N LEU A 40 -14.41 9.90 5.03
CA LEU A 40 -14.49 9.38 6.39
C LEU A 40 -14.95 10.41 7.42
N GLU A 41 -15.26 11.65 7.02
CA GLU A 41 -15.73 12.65 7.97
C GLU A 41 -17.09 12.21 8.54
N PRO A 42 -17.31 12.40 9.85
CA PRO A 42 -18.62 12.20 10.44
C PRO A 42 -19.58 13.13 9.72
N GLN A 43 -20.76 12.63 9.39
CA GLN A 43 -21.80 13.41 8.73
C GLN A 43 -22.27 14.44 9.75
N GLY A 44 -21.60 15.61 9.76
CA GLY A 44 -21.90 16.70 10.68
C GLY A 44 -23.35 17.13 10.52
N ASP A 45 -23.94 17.60 11.62
CA ASP A 45 -25.31 18.09 11.72
C ASP A 45 -25.77 18.74 10.42
N ILE A 46 -26.85 18.17 9.88
CA ILE A 46 -27.61 18.73 8.79
C ILE A 46 -27.96 20.17 9.19
N ASP A 47 -27.26 21.15 8.63
CA ASP A 47 -27.80 22.50 8.54
C ASP A 47 -29.11 22.38 7.78
N GLN A 48 -30.24 22.32 8.50
CA GLN A 48 -31.59 22.18 7.94
C GLN A 48 -31.95 23.32 6.96
N ASN A 49 -31.09 24.34 6.86
CA ASN A 49 -31.21 25.48 5.96
C ASN A 49 -30.36 25.38 4.68
N SER A 50 -29.44 24.41 4.55
CA SER A 50 -28.69 24.22 3.30
C SER A 50 -29.32 23.10 2.47
N ARG A 51 -30.03 23.47 1.40
CA ARG A 51 -30.48 22.55 0.33
C ARG A 51 -29.29 22.07 -0.53
N GLN A 52 -28.17 21.71 0.07
CA GLN A 52 -27.06 21.08 -0.65
C GLN A 52 -27.25 19.56 -0.61
N PRO A 53 -27.09 18.87 -1.74
CA PRO A 53 -27.19 17.41 -1.76
C PRO A 53 -26.16 16.81 -0.80
N THR A 54 -26.56 15.71 -0.16
CA THR A 54 -25.71 14.86 0.69
C THR A 54 -24.29 14.79 0.15
N ALA A 55 -23.30 15.18 0.95
CA ALA A 55 -21.90 15.16 0.54
C ALA A 55 -21.55 13.79 -0.07
N SER A 56 -20.99 13.79 -1.28
CA SER A 56 -20.58 12.57 -1.98
C SER A 56 -19.77 11.66 -1.03
N PRO A 57 -20.02 10.34 -1.03
CA PRO A 57 -19.24 9.40 -0.22
C PRO A 57 -17.76 9.32 -0.63
N TRP A 58 -17.43 9.86 -1.81
CA TRP A 58 -16.09 9.84 -2.40
C TRP A 58 -15.63 11.24 -2.78
N HIS A 59 -14.35 11.52 -2.52
CA HIS A 59 -13.61 12.56 -3.22
C HIS A 59 -13.09 11.96 -4.54
N VAL A 60 -13.47 12.57 -5.65
CA VAL A 60 -13.08 12.13 -7.01
C VAL A 60 -11.91 12.97 -7.49
N ILE A 61 -10.82 12.31 -7.88
CA ILE A 61 -9.61 12.96 -8.38
C ILE A 61 -9.27 12.38 -9.75
N ASN A 62 -8.88 13.23 -10.69
CA ASN A 62 -8.48 12.81 -12.03
C ASN A 62 -6.98 13.02 -12.18
N LEU A 63 -6.23 11.93 -12.38
CA LEU A 63 -4.79 11.94 -12.65
C LEU A 63 -4.58 11.84 -14.16
N ALA A 64 -4.01 12.87 -14.77
CA ALA A 64 -3.71 12.89 -16.19
C ALA A 64 -2.42 12.12 -16.48
N THR A 65 -2.52 10.79 -16.49
CA THR A 65 -1.36 9.88 -16.58
C THR A 65 -0.64 9.92 -17.93
N SER A 66 -1.34 10.32 -18.99
CA SER A 66 -0.79 10.50 -20.34
C SER A 66 0.03 11.80 -20.51
N LEU A 67 -0.03 12.74 -19.56
CA LEU A 67 0.73 13.99 -19.66
C LEU A 67 2.17 13.78 -19.19
N TRP A 68 3.09 13.90 -20.14
CA TRP A 68 4.53 13.75 -19.90
C TRP A 68 5.24 15.08 -20.06
N THR A 69 6.19 15.35 -19.16
CA THR A 69 7.17 16.41 -19.35
C THR A 69 8.28 15.92 -20.29
N LEU A 70 9.01 16.85 -20.93
CA LEU A 70 10.17 16.52 -21.77
C LEU A 70 11.28 15.81 -21.00
N ALA A 71 11.34 15.97 -19.67
CA ALA A 71 12.29 15.29 -18.82
C ALA A 71 11.91 13.82 -18.57
N GLU A 72 10.61 13.54 -18.41
CA GLU A 72 10.11 12.17 -18.16
C GLU A 72 9.97 11.34 -19.44
N LEU A 73 9.68 11.99 -20.58
CA LEU A 73 9.59 11.31 -21.87
C LEU A 73 10.30 12.16 -22.94
N PRO A 74 11.62 11.99 -23.13
CA PRO A 74 12.38 12.75 -24.09
C PRO A 74 11.99 12.38 -25.53
N LEU A 75 12.15 13.33 -26.45
CA LEU A 75 11.92 13.10 -27.88
C LEU A 75 12.94 12.09 -28.42
N LYS A 76 12.45 11.05 -29.09
CA LYS A 76 13.26 9.99 -29.71
C LYS A 76 13.11 10.03 -31.23
N TYR A 77 14.14 9.54 -31.93
CA TYR A 77 14.01 9.25 -33.36
C TYR A 77 13.14 8.00 -33.59
N PRO A 78 12.35 7.96 -34.67
CA PRO A 78 11.53 6.80 -35.00
C PRO A 78 12.38 5.52 -35.08
N ALA A 79 11.84 4.44 -34.54
CA ALA A 79 12.45 3.13 -34.58
C ALA A 79 12.55 2.61 -36.03
N PRO A 80 13.62 1.86 -36.35
CA PRO A 80 13.69 1.12 -37.59
C PRO A 80 12.60 0.04 -37.64
N PHE A 81 12.28 -0.44 -38.84
CA PHE A 81 11.14 -1.33 -39.08
C PHE A 81 11.13 -2.58 -38.19
N GLY A 82 12.31 -3.18 -37.94
CA GLY A 82 12.44 -4.40 -37.12
C GLY A 82 12.09 -4.21 -35.65
N SER A 83 12.27 -3.01 -35.11
CA SER A 83 11.96 -2.67 -33.73
C SER A 83 10.83 -1.65 -33.60
N PHE A 84 10.10 -1.36 -34.68
CA PHE A 84 9.01 -0.38 -34.66
C PHE A 84 7.86 -0.84 -33.75
N SER A 85 7.41 0.04 -32.86
CA SER A 85 6.30 -0.21 -31.95
C SER A 85 5.27 0.90 -32.07
N VAL A 86 4.05 0.56 -32.47
CA VAL A 86 2.91 1.50 -32.49
C VAL A 86 2.67 2.11 -31.11
N GLY A 87 2.92 1.32 -30.05
CA GLY A 87 2.84 1.79 -28.67
C GLY A 87 3.80 2.94 -28.41
N GLU A 88 5.10 2.72 -28.59
CA GLU A 88 6.10 3.75 -28.29
C GLU A 88 6.00 4.99 -29.19
N GLU A 89 5.65 4.80 -30.46
CA GLU A 89 5.80 5.85 -31.50
C GLU A 89 4.55 6.72 -31.70
N ILE A 90 3.35 6.14 -31.58
CA ILE A 90 2.09 6.80 -32.00
C ILE A 90 1.07 6.88 -30.85
N SER A 91 1.28 6.13 -29.78
CA SER A 91 0.25 5.97 -28.77
C SER A 91 -0.04 7.26 -27.99
N ALA A 92 -1.31 7.45 -27.65
CA ALA A 92 -1.78 8.52 -26.75
C ALA A 92 -1.49 8.24 -25.26
N SER A 93 -0.63 7.26 -24.94
CA SER A 93 -0.32 6.84 -23.57
C SER A 93 -1.56 6.50 -22.72
N ALA A 94 -2.54 5.81 -23.32
CA ALA A 94 -3.69 5.29 -22.60
C ALA A 94 -3.27 4.26 -21.54
N VAL A 95 -3.99 4.19 -20.43
CA VAL A 95 -3.74 3.26 -19.33
C VAL A 95 -4.07 1.84 -19.77
N VAL A 96 -3.08 0.95 -19.67
CA VAL A 96 -3.18 -0.47 -20.02
C VAL A 96 -3.38 -1.32 -18.77
N SER A 97 -2.65 -1.02 -17.70
CA SER A 97 -2.73 -1.74 -16.43
C SER A 97 -2.40 -0.81 -15.27
N LEU A 98 -3.02 -1.06 -14.12
CA LEU A 98 -2.73 -0.37 -12.87
C LEU A 98 -2.75 -1.34 -11.70
N GLU A 99 -1.90 -1.08 -10.70
CA GLU A 99 -1.87 -1.84 -9.46
C GLU A 99 -1.35 -0.97 -8.32
N TRP A 100 -1.91 -1.14 -7.12
CA TRP A 100 -1.42 -0.49 -5.92
C TRP A 100 -0.21 -1.25 -5.37
N SER A 101 0.82 -0.50 -4.97
CA SER A 101 1.93 -1.08 -4.22
C SER A 101 1.44 -1.61 -2.86
N PRO A 102 2.18 -2.54 -2.24
CA PRO A 102 2.03 -2.78 -0.82
C PRO A 102 2.19 -1.48 -0.02
N PRO A 103 1.46 -1.32 1.10
CA PRO A 103 1.52 -0.10 1.91
C PRO A 103 2.91 0.07 2.53
N GLY A 104 3.33 1.32 2.72
CA GLY A 104 4.61 1.64 3.39
C GLY A 104 5.59 2.46 2.55
N ILE A 105 5.36 2.54 1.23
CA ILE A 105 6.26 3.19 0.26
C ILE A 105 6.05 4.70 0.15
N SER A 106 4.82 5.19 0.34
CA SER A 106 4.51 6.61 0.23
C SER A 106 4.49 7.28 1.60
N GLN A 107 4.43 8.62 1.60
CA GLN A 107 4.39 9.41 2.82
C GLN A 107 3.26 8.90 3.75
N HIS A 108 3.54 8.87 5.05
CA HIS A 108 2.63 8.32 6.07
C HIS A 108 2.26 6.85 5.84
N ARG A 109 3.20 6.07 5.29
CA ARG A 109 3.07 4.63 5.00
C ARG A 109 1.92 4.31 4.07
N ARG A 110 1.62 5.19 3.11
CA ARG A 110 0.61 4.95 2.08
C ARG A 110 1.10 4.00 0.99
N SER A 111 0.16 3.43 0.25
CA SER A 111 0.42 2.78 -1.03
C SER A 111 0.70 3.82 -2.13
N ALA A 112 1.57 3.47 -3.08
CA ALA A 112 1.73 4.18 -4.34
C ALA A 112 0.92 3.47 -5.44
N LEU A 113 0.50 4.21 -6.46
CA LEU A 113 -0.17 3.66 -7.64
C LEU A 113 0.86 3.46 -8.76
N ALA A 114 0.99 2.23 -9.24
CA ALA A 114 1.73 1.93 -10.46
C ALA A 114 0.79 1.97 -11.67
N VAL A 115 1.20 2.67 -12.74
CA VAL A 115 0.43 2.83 -13.97
C VAL A 115 1.32 2.49 -15.17
N LEU A 116 0.93 1.47 -15.91
CA LEU A 116 1.52 1.12 -17.21
C LEU A 116 0.67 1.72 -18.32
N THR A 117 1.28 2.53 -19.16
CA THR A 117 0.64 3.17 -20.31
C THR A 117 0.99 2.47 -21.62
N SER A 118 0.17 2.67 -22.65
CA SER A 118 0.26 2.01 -23.95
C SER A 118 1.49 2.40 -24.77
N ASN A 119 2.22 3.44 -24.36
CA ASN A 119 3.56 3.77 -24.84
C ASN A 119 4.68 2.96 -24.17
N LEU A 120 4.35 1.91 -23.41
CA LEU A 120 5.28 0.95 -22.79
C LEU A 120 6.12 1.56 -21.67
N VAL A 121 5.59 2.59 -21.00
CA VAL A 121 6.20 3.29 -19.88
C VAL A 121 5.45 2.98 -18.59
N LEU A 122 6.19 2.59 -17.55
CA LEU A 122 5.65 2.31 -16.21
C LEU A 122 6.03 3.44 -15.26
N SER A 123 5.03 4.05 -14.64
CA SER A 123 5.21 5.17 -13.72
C SER A 123 4.59 4.89 -12.35
N LEU A 124 5.21 5.44 -11.30
CA LEU A 124 4.69 5.39 -9.93
C LEU A 124 4.18 6.76 -9.49
N TRP A 125 2.97 6.78 -8.95
CA TRP A 125 2.27 7.95 -8.47
C TRP A 125 2.05 7.87 -6.97
N ALA A 126 2.29 8.95 -6.24
CA ALA A 126 2.05 9.01 -4.80
C ALA A 126 1.58 10.40 -4.35
N PRO A 127 0.81 10.48 -3.26
CA PRO A 127 0.46 11.74 -2.65
C PRO A 127 1.62 12.30 -1.81
N GLU A 128 1.91 13.59 -1.94
CA GLU A 128 2.88 14.34 -1.12
C GLU A 128 2.27 14.90 0.17
N SER A 129 0.94 14.99 0.24
CA SER A 129 0.26 15.52 1.43
C SER A 129 -1.11 14.86 1.63
N ASN A 130 -2.20 15.60 1.35
CA ASN A 130 -3.55 15.09 1.57
C ASN A 130 -4.09 14.44 0.29
N PRO A 131 -4.32 13.12 0.28
CA PRO A 131 -4.72 12.39 -0.92
C PRO A 131 -6.09 12.81 -1.46
N LYS A 132 -6.88 13.60 -0.71
CA LYS A 132 -8.18 14.15 -1.15
C LYS A 132 -8.04 15.30 -2.16
N PHE A 133 -6.86 15.90 -2.31
CA PHE A 133 -6.65 16.98 -3.26
C PHE A 133 -5.89 16.49 -4.50
N PRO A 134 -6.33 16.84 -5.73
CA PRO A 134 -5.62 16.46 -6.95
C PRO A 134 -4.17 16.94 -6.99
N ALA A 135 -3.91 18.16 -6.51
CA ALA A 135 -2.57 18.76 -6.50
C ALA A 135 -1.57 18.03 -5.61
N SER A 136 -2.03 17.16 -4.70
CA SER A 136 -1.13 16.37 -3.85
C SER A 136 -0.53 15.17 -4.59
N TRP A 137 -1.08 14.75 -5.73
CA TRP A 137 -0.63 13.56 -6.45
C TRP A 137 0.38 13.91 -7.53
N GLU A 138 1.54 13.26 -7.49
CA GLU A 138 2.61 13.46 -8.46
C GLU A 138 3.21 12.14 -8.94
N ARG A 139 3.74 12.16 -10.17
CA ARG A 139 4.57 11.08 -10.70
C ARG A 139 5.94 11.13 -10.01
N ARG A 140 6.25 10.15 -9.17
CA ARG A 140 7.49 10.11 -8.38
C ARG A 140 8.63 9.36 -9.05
N LEU A 141 8.30 8.33 -9.84
CA LEU A 141 9.28 7.55 -10.59
C LEU A 141 8.76 7.16 -11.96
N VAL A 142 9.66 7.12 -12.93
CA VAL A 142 9.51 6.43 -14.21
C VAL A 142 10.44 5.22 -14.17
N ILE A 143 9.88 4.02 -14.08
CA ILE A 143 10.66 2.80 -13.85
C ILE A 143 11.62 2.54 -15.02
N ASN A 144 11.20 2.87 -16.24
CA ASN A 144 12.02 2.74 -17.45
C ASN A 144 13.37 3.47 -17.27
N ASP A 145 13.36 4.72 -16.83
CA ASP A 145 14.59 5.51 -16.63
C ASP A 145 15.46 4.94 -15.52
N CYS A 146 14.84 4.39 -14.46
CA CYS A 146 15.56 3.78 -13.36
C CYS A 146 16.28 2.47 -13.74
N ILE A 147 15.76 1.71 -14.70
CA ILE A 147 16.40 0.46 -15.15
C ILE A 147 17.48 0.69 -16.22
N GLU A 148 17.48 1.84 -16.90
CA GLU A 148 18.43 2.15 -17.98
C GLU A 148 19.91 1.99 -17.58
N PRO A 149 20.37 2.48 -16.39
CA PRO A 149 21.77 2.31 -15.99
C PRO A 149 22.16 0.85 -15.82
N TYR A 150 21.25 0.01 -15.33
CA TYR A 150 21.47 -1.41 -15.16
C TYR A 150 21.60 -2.12 -16.52
N LEU A 151 20.67 -1.83 -17.43
CA LEU A 151 20.69 -2.35 -18.78
C LEU A 151 21.96 -1.91 -19.54
N GLY A 152 22.41 -0.68 -19.34
CA GLY A 152 23.65 -0.19 -19.93
C GLY A 152 24.90 -0.92 -19.44
N ASN A 153 24.90 -1.41 -18.19
CA ASN A 153 25.98 -2.26 -17.68
C ASN A 153 25.90 -3.69 -18.24
N LEU A 154 24.70 -4.23 -18.43
CA LEU A 154 24.51 -5.53 -19.10
C LEU A 154 24.98 -5.47 -20.55
N ASP A 155 24.64 -4.40 -21.29
CA ASP A 155 25.05 -4.20 -22.68
C ASP A 155 26.57 -4.21 -22.83
N ARG A 156 27.33 -3.66 -21.87
CA ARG A 156 28.80 -3.66 -21.90
C ARG A 156 29.41 -5.06 -21.80
N ASN A 157 28.67 -6.01 -21.25
CA ASN A 157 29.11 -7.40 -21.12
C ASN A 157 28.69 -8.26 -22.31
N GLU A 158 27.82 -7.75 -23.17
CA GLU A 158 27.38 -8.41 -24.40
C GLU A 158 28.18 -7.92 -25.61
N THR A 159 28.44 -8.81 -26.57
CA THR A 159 29.10 -8.48 -27.84
C THR A 159 28.05 -8.26 -28.92
N TYR A 160 28.08 -7.08 -29.55
CA TYR A 160 27.21 -6.70 -30.65
C TYR A 160 28.01 -6.57 -31.95
N ASP A 161 27.41 -6.94 -33.09
CA ASP A 161 28.08 -6.83 -34.38
C ASP A 161 28.10 -5.37 -34.88
N THR A 162 27.11 -4.57 -34.47
CA THR A 162 26.98 -3.15 -34.84
C THR A 162 26.47 -2.28 -33.69
N GLU A 163 26.75 -0.97 -33.72
CA GLU A 163 26.16 -0.01 -32.77
C GLU A 163 24.63 0.06 -32.91
N GLU A 164 24.10 -0.05 -34.14
CA GLU A 164 22.67 -0.06 -34.43
C GLU A 164 21.96 -1.20 -33.68
N GLU A 165 22.48 -2.42 -33.77
CA GLU A 165 21.94 -3.59 -33.05
C GLU A 165 21.92 -3.38 -31.52
N SER A 166 22.99 -2.78 -30.96
CA SER A 166 23.04 -2.48 -29.52
C SER A 166 21.96 -1.47 -29.11
N THR A 167 21.71 -0.45 -29.94
CA THR A 167 20.68 0.57 -29.66
C THR A 167 19.27 0.01 -29.80
N GLU A 168 19.03 -0.85 -30.79
CA GLU A 168 17.74 -1.54 -30.97
C GLU A 168 17.45 -2.46 -29.80
N LYS A 169 18.43 -3.27 -29.36
CA LYS A 169 18.24 -4.18 -28.23
C LYS A 169 17.99 -3.43 -26.93
N ARG A 170 18.75 -2.36 -26.66
CA ARG A 170 18.48 -1.48 -25.52
C ARG A 170 17.05 -0.93 -25.56
N ARG A 171 16.60 -0.51 -26.75
CA ARG A 171 15.25 0.01 -26.93
C ARG A 171 14.17 -1.03 -26.61
N LEU A 172 14.36 -2.30 -27.01
CA LEU A 172 13.48 -3.40 -26.62
C LEU A 172 13.50 -3.64 -25.10
N ARG A 173 14.68 -3.61 -24.49
CA ARG A 173 14.83 -3.81 -23.03
C ARG A 173 14.14 -2.74 -22.19
N MET A 174 14.05 -1.53 -22.73
CA MET A 174 13.41 -0.38 -22.10
C MET A 174 11.88 -0.35 -22.25
N ARG A 175 11.28 -1.19 -23.09
CA ARG A 175 9.83 -1.24 -23.29
C ARG A 175 9.21 -2.22 -22.33
N LEU A 176 8.42 -1.74 -21.37
CA LEU A 176 7.79 -2.58 -20.36
C LEU A 176 6.41 -3.06 -20.80
N ARG A 177 6.11 -4.35 -20.59
CA ARG A 177 4.89 -5.02 -21.08
C ARG A 177 3.91 -5.41 -19.98
N SER A 178 4.43 -5.91 -18.88
CA SER A 178 3.64 -6.33 -17.74
C SER A 178 4.43 -6.10 -16.46
N PHE A 179 3.72 -5.98 -15.34
CA PHE A 179 4.33 -5.83 -14.03
C PHE A 179 3.46 -6.49 -12.96
N SER A 180 4.07 -6.85 -11.84
CA SER A 180 3.38 -7.36 -10.64
C SER A 180 4.17 -6.97 -9.40
N TRP A 181 3.49 -6.42 -8.40
CA TRP A 181 4.10 -6.20 -7.09
C TRP A 181 4.30 -7.53 -6.35
N CYS A 182 5.37 -7.62 -5.56
CA CYS A 182 5.47 -8.65 -4.53
C CYS A 182 4.53 -8.34 -3.36
N SER A 183 4.02 -9.37 -2.70
CA SER A 183 3.26 -9.18 -1.45
C SER A 183 4.15 -8.63 -0.32
N THR A 184 3.54 -8.06 0.72
CA THR A 184 4.33 -7.72 1.92
C THR A 184 4.86 -8.98 2.59
N ASN A 185 6.08 -8.92 3.12
CA ASN A 185 6.73 -10.02 3.83
C ASN A 185 5.84 -10.66 4.93
N PRO A 186 5.75 -12.01 5.00
CA PRO A 186 5.10 -12.79 6.06
C PRO A 186 5.92 -12.63 7.32
N ASN A 187 5.36 -11.87 8.25
CA ASN A 187 5.89 -11.85 9.60
C ASN A 187 5.31 -13.02 10.40
N LYS A 188 6.10 -13.58 11.32
CA LYS A 188 5.58 -14.48 12.36
C LYS A 188 4.90 -13.64 13.46
N GLY A 189 3.70 -14.02 13.88
CA GLY A 189 3.01 -13.46 15.06
C GLY A 189 2.40 -12.06 14.88
N LEU A 190 1.85 -11.53 16.00
CA LEU A 190 1.20 -10.21 16.16
C LEU A 190 2.10 -9.03 15.78
N THR A 191 2.31 -8.87 14.48
CA THR A 191 3.19 -7.84 13.92
C THR A 191 2.42 -6.86 13.05
N SER A 192 1.10 -7.02 12.95
CA SER A 192 0.17 -6.04 12.39
C SER A 192 -1.06 -5.90 13.29
N ASN A 193 -1.53 -4.66 13.44
CA ASN A 193 -2.81 -4.28 14.00
C ASN A 193 -3.44 -3.27 13.01
N ILE A 194 -4.70 -2.90 13.23
CA ILE A 194 -5.38 -1.87 12.45
C ILE A 194 -4.51 -0.59 12.43
N GLY A 195 -4.13 -0.21 11.22
CA GLY A 195 -3.32 0.97 10.89
C GLY A 195 -1.84 0.89 11.22
N SER A 196 -1.32 -0.21 11.80
CA SER A 196 0.09 -0.27 12.22
C SER A 196 0.72 -1.64 11.93
N LYS A 197 1.96 -1.62 11.46
CA LYS A 197 2.77 -2.82 11.22
C LYS A 197 4.16 -2.65 11.85
N LEU A 198 4.70 -3.70 12.45
CA LEU A 198 6.04 -3.69 13.04
C LEU A 198 7.09 -3.46 11.95
N HIS A 199 6.98 -4.23 10.86
CA HIS A 199 7.88 -4.21 9.70
C HIS A 199 7.11 -4.16 8.39
N TRP A 200 7.39 -3.18 7.54
CA TRP A 200 6.74 -3.04 6.22
C TRP A 200 7.35 -3.97 5.17
N GLY A 201 8.65 -4.26 5.28
CA GLY A 201 9.40 -5.09 4.33
C GLY A 201 9.85 -4.31 3.09
N PRO A 202 10.66 -4.93 2.23
CA PRO A 202 11.10 -4.30 0.98
C PRO A 202 9.94 -4.20 -0.01
N HIS A 203 9.93 -3.15 -0.82
CA HIS A 203 8.98 -2.98 -1.93
C HIS A 203 9.66 -3.41 -3.22
N ILE A 204 9.21 -4.52 -3.80
CA ILE A 204 9.83 -5.09 -5.00
C ILE A 204 8.77 -5.30 -6.06
N LEU A 205 9.13 -4.96 -7.28
CA LEU A 205 8.30 -5.04 -8.47
C LEU A 205 8.96 -5.98 -9.48
N ALA A 206 8.23 -6.96 -9.99
CA ALA A 206 8.66 -7.72 -11.15
C ALA A 206 8.12 -7.02 -12.41
N VAL A 207 8.95 -6.82 -13.42
CA VAL A 207 8.58 -6.20 -14.70
C VAL A 207 9.08 -7.06 -15.86
N SER A 208 8.29 -7.15 -16.93
CA SER A 208 8.71 -7.79 -18.18
C SER A 208 8.95 -6.77 -19.28
N ASN A 209 9.87 -7.08 -20.20
CA ASN A 209 10.20 -6.22 -21.34
C ASN A 209 10.00 -6.91 -22.72
N ASP A 210 10.23 -6.16 -23.81
CA ASP A 210 10.14 -6.68 -25.18
C ASP A 210 11.29 -7.63 -25.56
N ASP A 211 12.38 -7.66 -24.79
CA ASP A 211 13.54 -8.55 -24.99
C ASP A 211 13.38 -9.89 -24.25
N ASN A 212 12.14 -10.25 -23.84
CA ASN A 212 11.82 -11.46 -23.09
C ASN A 212 12.64 -11.62 -21.80
N GLN A 213 12.86 -10.52 -21.10
CA GLN A 213 13.47 -10.51 -19.79
C GLN A 213 12.43 -10.17 -18.73
N VAL A 214 12.62 -10.75 -17.55
CA VAL A 214 11.91 -10.37 -16.34
C VAL A 214 12.93 -9.78 -15.37
N LEU A 215 12.74 -8.51 -15.01
CA LEU A 215 13.58 -7.77 -14.09
C LEU A 215 12.88 -7.65 -12.73
N PHE A 216 13.64 -7.77 -11.66
CA PHE A 216 13.19 -7.52 -10.29
C PHE A 216 13.75 -6.19 -9.82
N VAL A 217 12.85 -5.25 -9.53
CA VAL A 217 13.18 -3.85 -9.22
C VAL A 217 12.81 -3.56 -7.78
N ALA A 218 13.80 -3.28 -6.94
CA ALA A 218 13.58 -2.78 -5.58
C ALA A 218 13.30 -1.28 -5.64
N VAL A 219 12.17 -0.85 -5.06
CA VAL A 219 11.79 0.56 -5.00
C VAL A 219 12.02 1.08 -3.59
N GLN A 220 12.82 2.13 -3.50
CA GLN A 220 13.13 2.83 -2.26
C GLN A 220 12.53 4.23 -2.33
N SER A 221 11.95 4.65 -1.22
CA SER A 221 11.43 5.99 -1.02
C SER A 221 12.13 6.65 0.17
N PRO A 222 12.03 7.98 0.30
CA PRO A 222 12.51 8.72 1.47
C PRO A 222 11.81 8.29 2.77
N TYR A 223 10.69 7.57 2.65
CA TYR A 223 9.87 7.15 3.77
C TYR A 223 10.16 5.71 4.20
N THR A 224 10.73 4.88 3.32
CA THR A 224 10.95 3.44 3.57
C THR A 224 12.19 3.13 4.38
N SER A 225 13.24 3.94 4.25
CA SER A 225 14.50 3.77 4.97
C SER A 225 14.72 4.89 5.98
N VAL A 226 15.49 4.58 7.02
CA VAL A 226 15.99 5.56 7.99
C VAL A 226 17.19 6.34 7.39
N SER A 227 17.57 6.04 6.15
CA SER A 227 18.74 6.59 5.46
C SER A 227 18.55 8.05 5.03
N SER A 228 19.66 8.73 4.77
CA SER A 228 19.73 10.16 4.41
C SER A 228 19.33 10.48 2.97
N ASP A 229 19.05 9.49 2.13
CA ASP A 229 18.66 9.74 0.73
C ASP A 229 17.20 10.19 0.66
N GLN A 230 17.02 11.48 0.38
CA GLN A 230 15.72 12.14 0.36
C GLN A 230 14.92 11.94 -0.94
N ARG A 231 15.35 11.04 -1.85
CA ARG A 231 14.70 10.87 -3.15
C ARG A 231 14.19 9.46 -3.37
N TRP A 232 13.13 9.36 -4.17
CA TRP A 232 12.66 8.09 -4.68
C TRP A 232 13.70 7.52 -5.63
N ASN A 233 13.96 6.22 -5.52
CA ASN A 233 14.90 5.49 -6.37
C ASN A 233 14.37 4.09 -6.63
N ALA A 234 14.74 3.51 -7.76
CA ALA A 234 14.45 2.12 -8.09
C ALA A 234 15.71 1.47 -8.67
N THR A 235 16.06 0.29 -8.16
CA THR A 235 17.27 -0.43 -8.56
C THR A 235 16.94 -1.85 -8.95
N VAL A 236 17.57 -2.36 -10.01
CA VAL A 236 17.40 -3.77 -10.41
C VAL A 236 18.26 -4.63 -9.50
N ILE A 237 17.63 -5.59 -8.81
CA ILE A 237 18.29 -6.50 -7.86
C ILE A 237 18.54 -7.90 -8.44
N ALA A 238 17.73 -8.32 -9.41
CA ALA A 238 17.90 -9.58 -10.12
C ALA A 238 17.20 -9.52 -11.49
N HIS A 239 17.58 -10.41 -12.40
CA HIS A 239 16.85 -10.63 -13.64
C HIS A 239 17.01 -12.07 -14.14
N PHE A 240 16.14 -12.48 -15.04
CA PHE A 240 16.37 -13.65 -15.90
C PHE A 240 15.83 -13.38 -17.31
N SER A 241 16.41 -14.08 -18.29
CA SER A 241 15.99 -14.05 -19.69
C SER A 241 15.34 -15.38 -20.06
N LEU A 242 14.27 -15.35 -20.86
CA LEU A 242 13.66 -16.56 -21.39
C LEU A 242 14.43 -17.07 -22.61
N SER A 243 14.64 -18.39 -22.70
CA SER A 243 15.33 -19.00 -23.86
C SER A 243 14.38 -19.13 -25.05
N VAL A 244 14.82 -18.65 -26.22
CA VAL A 244 14.07 -18.82 -27.47
C VAL A 244 14.31 -20.24 -27.98
N SER A 245 13.35 -21.13 -27.77
CA SER A 245 13.52 -22.55 -28.07
C SER A 245 13.55 -22.91 -29.57
N GLU A 246 13.13 -22.01 -30.48
CA GLU A 246 13.16 -22.28 -31.94
C GLU A 246 13.38 -20.98 -32.73
N SER A 247 14.27 -21.00 -33.72
CA SER A 247 14.41 -19.94 -34.70
C SER A 247 13.22 -19.97 -35.67
N ILE A 248 12.32 -19.00 -35.54
CA ILE A 248 11.19 -18.89 -36.47
C ILE A 248 11.76 -18.43 -37.83
N PRO A 249 11.51 -19.15 -38.94
CA PRO A 249 12.04 -18.78 -40.23
C PRO A 249 11.57 -17.38 -40.64
N TYR A 250 12.48 -16.56 -41.18
CA TYR A 250 12.28 -15.17 -41.62
C TYR A 250 11.19 -14.94 -42.70
N SER A 251 10.47 -15.99 -43.10
CA SER A 251 9.42 -15.97 -44.13
C SER A 251 8.04 -16.04 -43.48
N THR A 252 7.65 -15.01 -42.73
CA THR A 252 6.29 -14.90 -42.17
C THR A 252 5.32 -14.39 -43.23
N THR A 253 4.71 -15.31 -43.98
CA THR A 253 3.62 -14.99 -44.91
C THR A 253 2.25 -15.00 -44.22
N MET A 254 2.17 -15.54 -43.00
CA MET A 254 0.94 -15.70 -42.23
C MET A 254 0.99 -14.88 -40.93
N PHE A 255 -0.14 -14.25 -40.58
CA PHE A 255 -0.31 -13.47 -39.35
C PHE A 255 -0.03 -14.29 -38.08
N GLU A 256 -0.34 -15.58 -38.09
CA GLU A 256 -0.14 -16.47 -36.95
C GLU A 256 1.35 -16.69 -36.63
N ASP A 257 2.21 -16.78 -37.65
CA ASP A 257 3.67 -16.87 -37.46
C ASP A 257 4.23 -15.56 -36.88
N PHE A 258 3.69 -14.41 -37.29
CA PHE A 258 4.05 -13.09 -36.73
C PHE A 258 3.63 -12.97 -35.25
N ILE A 259 2.46 -13.48 -34.88
CA ILE A 259 2.01 -13.50 -33.48
C ILE A 259 2.89 -14.46 -32.64
N GLN A 260 3.28 -15.61 -33.20
CA GLN A 260 4.22 -16.52 -32.54
C GLN A 260 5.63 -15.94 -32.35
N GLN A 261 6.02 -14.95 -33.15
CA GLN A 261 7.24 -14.17 -32.99
C GLN A 261 7.18 -13.14 -31.85
N GLN A 262 5.98 -12.68 -31.44
CA GLN A 262 5.82 -11.73 -30.33
C GLN A 262 5.89 -12.42 -28.96
N ARG A 263 7.04 -12.99 -28.62
CA ARG A 263 7.24 -13.83 -27.41
C ARG A 263 7.37 -13.07 -26.08
N CYS A 264 6.94 -11.82 -26.00
CA CYS A 264 7.06 -11.05 -24.76
C CYS A 264 6.15 -11.62 -23.66
N VAL A 265 6.63 -11.55 -22.41
CA VAL A 265 5.82 -11.93 -21.25
C VAL A 265 4.70 -10.91 -21.08
N SER A 266 3.48 -11.30 -21.46
CA SER A 266 2.29 -10.45 -21.48
C SER A 266 1.52 -10.46 -20.15
N HIS A 267 1.67 -11.52 -19.36
CA HIS A 267 1.07 -11.64 -18.04
C HIS A 267 2.12 -12.11 -17.03
N LEU A 268 2.14 -11.43 -15.89
CA LEU A 268 3.09 -11.65 -14.81
C LEU A 268 2.31 -11.65 -13.49
N ALA A 269 2.57 -12.62 -12.63
CA ALA A 269 1.97 -12.69 -11.31
C ALA A 269 2.97 -13.19 -10.28
N TRP A 270 3.06 -12.48 -9.16
CA TRP A 270 3.94 -12.84 -8.04
C TRP A 270 3.12 -13.39 -6.87
N SER A 271 3.46 -14.60 -6.42
CA SER A 271 2.84 -15.21 -5.24
C SER A 271 3.18 -14.50 -3.93
N PRO A 272 2.42 -14.77 -2.86
CA PRO A 272 2.84 -14.40 -1.51
C PRO A 272 4.20 -14.99 -1.14
N TRP A 273 4.83 -14.36 -0.16
CA TRP A 273 6.04 -14.90 0.45
C TRP A 273 5.67 -15.98 1.49
N PHE A 274 6.47 -17.03 1.54
CA PHE A 274 6.44 -18.08 2.56
C PHE A 274 7.74 -18.07 3.35
N ARG A 275 7.65 -18.00 4.67
CA ARG A 275 8.83 -18.00 5.53
C ARG A 275 9.24 -19.41 5.93
N ARG A 276 10.46 -19.80 5.55
CA ARG A 276 11.08 -21.05 5.97
C ARG A 276 11.53 -20.99 7.43
N GLY A 277 11.74 -22.17 8.03
CA GLY A 277 12.24 -22.30 9.40
C GLY A 277 13.63 -21.70 9.64
N ASP A 278 14.44 -21.56 8.59
CA ASP A 278 15.79 -20.99 8.59
C ASP A 278 15.82 -19.45 8.47
N GLY A 279 14.66 -18.80 8.36
CA GLY A 279 14.53 -17.34 8.24
C GLY A 279 14.45 -16.80 6.81
N ARG A 280 14.71 -17.63 5.79
CA ARG A 280 14.59 -17.25 4.38
C ARG A 280 13.13 -17.14 3.95
N LEU A 281 12.89 -16.35 2.90
CA LEU A 281 11.57 -16.20 2.29
C LEU A 281 11.56 -16.83 0.90
N ASP A 282 10.69 -17.80 0.69
CA ASP A 282 10.45 -18.39 -0.61
C ASP A 282 9.20 -17.74 -1.24
N SER A 283 9.21 -17.63 -2.56
CA SER A 283 8.07 -17.22 -3.36
C SER A 283 8.22 -17.79 -4.77
N VAL A 284 7.13 -17.73 -5.53
CA VAL A 284 7.04 -18.16 -6.92
C VAL A 284 6.54 -17.01 -7.79
N VAL A 285 7.22 -16.76 -8.90
CA VAL A 285 6.74 -15.88 -9.97
C VAL A 285 6.29 -16.72 -11.15
N SER A 286 5.07 -16.46 -11.59
CA SER A 286 4.46 -17.11 -12.75
C SER A 286 4.29 -16.11 -13.87
N TYR A 287 4.57 -16.56 -15.08
CA TYR A 287 4.52 -15.72 -16.28
C TYR A 287 4.01 -16.51 -17.47
N ALA A 288 3.26 -15.83 -18.32
CA ALA A 288 2.78 -16.36 -19.57
C ALA A 288 3.54 -15.75 -20.75
N SER A 289 3.99 -16.62 -21.66
CA SER A 289 4.55 -16.24 -22.95
C SER A 289 3.86 -17.07 -24.02
N ASN A 290 3.25 -16.40 -25.00
CA ASN A 290 2.38 -17.00 -26.02
C ASN A 290 1.27 -17.87 -25.43
N ASP A 291 1.35 -19.18 -25.63
CA ASP A 291 0.34 -20.18 -25.23
C ASP A 291 0.76 -20.98 -23.98
N LYS A 292 1.93 -20.69 -23.41
CA LYS A 292 2.54 -21.46 -22.32
C LYS A 292 2.60 -20.67 -21.01
N LEU A 293 2.50 -21.39 -19.91
CA LEU A 293 2.61 -20.86 -18.56
C LEU A 293 3.81 -21.46 -17.86
N TYR A 294 4.64 -20.57 -17.31
CA TYR A 294 5.87 -20.92 -16.64
C TYR A 294 5.87 -20.39 -15.21
N ALA A 295 6.70 -20.99 -14.37
CA ALA A 295 6.95 -20.55 -13.02
C ALA A 295 8.42 -20.71 -12.64
N ARG A 296 8.92 -19.77 -11.83
CA ARG A 296 10.25 -19.81 -11.24
C ARG A 296 10.20 -19.51 -9.75
N ASN A 297 11.05 -20.18 -8.99
CA ASN A 297 11.20 -19.93 -7.58
C ASN A 297 12.10 -18.72 -7.34
N ILE A 298 11.77 -17.99 -6.30
CA ILE A 298 12.48 -16.82 -5.83
C ILE A 298 12.74 -17.01 -4.34
N VAL A 299 14.00 -16.81 -3.95
CA VAL A 299 14.42 -16.86 -2.55
C VAL A 299 14.96 -15.49 -2.18
N MET A 300 14.46 -14.92 -1.08
CA MET A 300 14.96 -13.68 -0.52
C MET A 300 15.60 -13.94 0.84
N THR A 301 16.78 -13.36 1.02
CA THR A 301 17.43 -13.23 2.32
C THR A 301 17.28 -11.78 2.78
N ILE A 302 16.77 -11.59 4.00
CA ILE A 302 16.65 -10.27 4.61
C ILE A 302 17.71 -10.17 5.69
N GLU A 303 18.65 -9.25 5.52
CA GLU A 303 19.59 -8.88 6.58
C GLU A 303 18.89 -8.00 7.62
N ASP A 304 19.18 -8.22 8.90
CA ASP A 304 18.55 -7.52 10.02
C ASP A 304 18.83 -6.00 10.07
N ASP A 305 19.80 -5.50 9.30
CA ASP A 305 20.28 -4.12 9.44
C ASP A 305 19.46 -3.06 8.68
N GLY A 306 18.40 -3.45 7.95
CA GLY A 306 17.40 -2.55 7.37
C GLY A 306 17.89 -1.49 6.36
N GLN A 307 19.21 -1.39 6.14
CA GLN A 307 19.87 -0.44 5.24
C GLN A 307 20.40 -1.11 3.97
N ALA A 308 20.66 -2.42 3.99
CA ALA A 308 21.08 -3.16 2.82
C ALA A 308 19.90 -3.46 1.87
N LEU A 309 20.15 -3.40 0.57
CA LEU A 309 19.20 -3.88 -0.43
C LEU A 309 18.97 -5.39 -0.20
N PRO A 310 17.72 -5.88 -0.33
CA PRO A 310 17.44 -7.30 -0.16
C PRO A 310 18.20 -8.12 -1.22
N GLU A 311 18.85 -9.19 -0.79
CA GLU A 311 19.46 -10.14 -1.72
C GLU A 311 18.37 -11.08 -2.23
N LEU A 312 18.16 -11.04 -3.56
CA LEU A 312 17.17 -11.84 -4.25
C LEU A 312 17.85 -12.85 -5.16
N VAL A 313 17.60 -14.12 -4.93
CA VAL A 313 18.10 -15.22 -5.75
C VAL A 313 16.94 -15.81 -6.54
N VAL A 314 17.06 -15.79 -7.87
CA VAL A 314 16.12 -16.44 -8.77
C VAL A 314 16.65 -17.83 -9.10
N ALA A 315 15.82 -18.86 -8.96
CA ALA A 315 16.21 -20.21 -9.33
C ALA A 315 16.39 -20.34 -10.84
N ASP A 316 17.46 -21.02 -11.26
CA ASP A 316 17.76 -21.25 -12.68
C ASP A 316 16.74 -22.19 -13.35
N ASN A 317 16.14 -23.09 -12.57
CA ASN A 317 15.17 -24.07 -13.07
C ASN A 317 13.83 -23.41 -13.37
N GLU A 318 13.47 -23.36 -14.64
CA GLU A 318 12.14 -23.00 -15.12
C GLU A 318 11.20 -24.20 -15.04
N THR A 319 10.00 -23.99 -14.50
CA THR A 319 8.95 -25.00 -14.46
C THR A 319 7.88 -24.63 -15.48
N GLU A 320 7.71 -25.45 -16.53
CA GLU A 320 6.57 -25.35 -17.43
C GLU A 320 5.37 -26.08 -16.82
N TYR A 321 4.24 -25.39 -16.68
CA TYR A 321 2.99 -26.03 -16.28
C TYR A 321 2.38 -26.72 -17.50
N GLN A 322 2.67 -28.03 -17.61
CA GLN A 322 2.34 -28.88 -18.76
C GLN A 322 0.83 -29.09 -18.94
N ASP A 323 0.45 -29.60 -20.11
CA ASP A 323 -0.92 -29.96 -20.52
C ASP A 323 -1.93 -28.80 -20.58
N ILE A 324 -1.43 -27.57 -20.73
CA ILE A 324 -2.25 -26.37 -20.79
C ILE A 324 -1.84 -25.54 -22.02
N THR A 325 -2.82 -25.27 -22.90
CA THR A 325 -2.66 -24.30 -23.98
C THR A 325 -3.46 -23.05 -23.61
N LEU A 326 -2.80 -22.09 -22.96
CA LEU A 326 -3.39 -20.82 -22.58
C LEU A 326 -3.34 -19.87 -23.78
N ARG A 327 -4.26 -20.02 -24.74
CA ARG A 327 -4.63 -18.86 -25.56
C ARG A 327 -5.28 -17.86 -24.61
N TYR A 328 -4.46 -16.96 -24.07
CA TYR A 328 -4.79 -16.15 -22.90
C TYR A 328 -6.12 -15.43 -23.10
N GLY A 329 -7.05 -15.65 -22.16
CA GLY A 329 -8.42 -15.13 -22.20
C GLY A 329 -8.79 -14.32 -20.96
N GLY A 330 -7.84 -14.05 -20.07
CA GLY A 330 -8.12 -13.40 -18.80
C GLY A 330 -6.88 -13.15 -17.94
N PRO A 331 -7.07 -12.74 -16.68
CA PRO A 331 -5.98 -12.39 -15.78
C PRO A 331 -5.25 -13.61 -15.21
N LEU A 332 -3.95 -13.46 -14.96
CA LEU A 332 -3.14 -14.39 -14.15
C LEU A 332 -3.07 -13.84 -12.73
N ARG A 333 -3.56 -14.57 -11.73
CA ARG A 333 -3.56 -14.06 -10.34
C ARG A 333 -3.25 -15.15 -9.33
N TRP A 334 -2.29 -14.86 -8.46
CA TRP A 334 -2.09 -15.60 -7.22
C TRP A 334 -3.12 -15.20 -6.18
N CYS A 335 -3.53 -16.16 -5.37
CA CYS A 335 -4.23 -15.90 -4.13
C CYS A 335 -3.33 -15.01 -3.24
N PRO A 336 -3.82 -13.88 -2.69
CA PRO A 336 -2.98 -12.87 -2.05
C PRO A 336 -2.44 -13.28 -0.68
N LYS A 337 -2.89 -14.41 -0.13
CA LYS A 337 -2.43 -14.97 1.15
C LYS A 337 -2.11 -16.44 0.98
N VAL A 338 -1.15 -16.90 1.79
CA VAL A 338 -0.85 -18.31 1.94
C VAL A 338 -2.04 -18.99 2.61
N CYS A 339 -2.63 -19.99 1.96
CA CYS A 339 -3.91 -20.57 2.38
C CYS A 339 -3.70 -21.61 3.49
N ASP A 340 -2.92 -22.65 3.21
CA ASP A 340 -2.45 -23.64 4.18
C ASP A 340 -0.94 -23.50 4.42
N GLN A 341 -0.39 -24.18 5.43
CA GLN A 341 1.04 -24.08 5.74
C GLN A 341 1.96 -24.57 4.59
N ASN A 342 1.39 -25.19 3.55
CA ASN A 342 2.17 -25.93 2.54
C ASN A 342 1.92 -25.49 1.09
N HIS A 343 0.80 -24.84 0.75
CA HIS A 343 0.42 -24.52 -0.62
C HIS A 343 -0.17 -23.10 -0.81
N MET A 344 -0.06 -22.64 -2.05
CA MET A 344 -0.66 -21.43 -2.59
C MET A 344 -1.50 -21.78 -3.81
N TYR A 345 -2.51 -20.96 -4.08
CA TYR A 345 -3.33 -21.09 -5.29
C TYR A 345 -2.95 -20.04 -6.33
N LEU A 346 -2.68 -20.49 -7.55
CA LEU A 346 -2.62 -19.65 -8.75
C LEU A 346 -3.84 -19.94 -9.61
N VAL A 347 -4.43 -18.89 -10.20
CA VAL A 347 -5.53 -19.03 -11.14
C VAL A 347 -5.13 -18.42 -12.48
N ALA A 348 -5.43 -19.14 -13.55
CA ALA A 348 -5.30 -18.69 -14.93
C ALA A 348 -6.57 -18.97 -15.72
N PHE A 349 -6.83 -18.18 -16.77
CA PHE A 349 -8.02 -18.30 -17.61
C PHE A 349 -7.62 -18.42 -19.08
N SER A 350 -8.13 -19.47 -19.74
CA SER A 350 -8.17 -19.53 -21.19
C SER A 350 -9.50 -18.99 -21.70
N ARG A 351 -9.71 -19.01 -23.02
CA ARG A 351 -11.02 -18.68 -23.62
C ARG A 351 -12.12 -19.71 -23.33
N LEU A 352 -11.76 -20.88 -22.81
CA LEU A 352 -12.65 -22.04 -22.66
C LEU A 352 -12.73 -22.57 -21.23
N GLU A 353 -11.68 -22.40 -20.41
CA GLU A 353 -11.56 -23.03 -19.10
C GLU A 353 -10.93 -22.09 -18.08
N ALA A 354 -11.34 -22.24 -16.82
CA ALA A 354 -10.67 -21.68 -15.65
C ALA A 354 -9.77 -22.74 -15.03
N PHE A 355 -8.50 -22.42 -14.81
CA PHE A 355 -7.50 -23.29 -14.21
C PHE A 355 -7.16 -22.82 -12.79
N SER A 356 -7.06 -23.76 -11.85
CA SER A 356 -6.55 -23.55 -10.50
C SER A 356 -5.37 -24.49 -10.27
N PHE A 357 -4.22 -23.90 -9.97
CA PHE A 357 -3.00 -24.59 -9.61
C PHE A 357 -2.83 -24.54 -8.10
N THR A 358 -2.70 -25.70 -7.47
CA THR A 358 -2.26 -25.82 -6.07
C THR A 358 -0.76 -26.05 -6.10
N VAL A 359 0.01 -25.04 -5.73
CA VAL A 359 1.47 -25.03 -5.84
C VAL A 359 2.09 -25.03 -4.45
N SER A 360 3.13 -25.83 -4.23
CA SER A 360 3.88 -25.84 -2.97
C SER A 360 4.48 -24.47 -2.65
N ASN A 361 4.50 -24.13 -1.36
CA ASN A 361 5.01 -22.85 -0.85
C ASN A 361 6.49 -22.58 -1.15
N CYS A 362 7.27 -23.64 -1.39
CA CYS A 362 8.72 -23.55 -1.58
C CYS A 362 9.18 -24.00 -2.97
N LEU A 363 8.38 -24.78 -3.70
CA LEU A 363 8.77 -25.42 -4.95
C LEU A 363 7.69 -25.27 -6.02
N ALA A 364 7.96 -24.51 -7.09
CA ALA A 364 7.03 -24.37 -8.20
C ALA A 364 6.78 -25.69 -8.97
N GLN A 365 7.72 -26.63 -8.91
CA GLN A 365 7.64 -27.96 -9.55
C GLN A 365 6.62 -28.88 -8.87
N ASP A 366 6.35 -28.65 -7.58
CA ASP A 366 5.41 -29.44 -6.80
C ASP A 366 4.03 -28.79 -6.91
N PHE A 367 3.28 -29.14 -7.96
CA PHE A 367 1.96 -28.59 -8.20
C PHE A 367 0.93 -29.65 -8.60
N SER A 368 -0.34 -29.30 -8.41
CA SER A 368 -1.49 -30.02 -9.00
C SER A 368 -2.41 -29.04 -9.69
N VAL A 369 -3.03 -29.46 -10.80
CA VAL A 369 -3.91 -28.63 -11.62
C VAL A 369 -5.32 -29.18 -11.55
N SER A 370 -6.28 -28.27 -11.47
CA SER A 370 -7.70 -28.52 -11.60
C SER A 370 -8.29 -27.50 -12.57
N SER A 371 -9.26 -27.90 -13.39
CA SER A 371 -9.93 -26.98 -14.31
C SER A 371 -11.43 -27.22 -14.38
N ILE A 372 -12.15 -26.18 -14.80
CA ILE A 372 -13.58 -26.27 -15.12
C ILE A 372 -13.87 -25.47 -16.40
N PRO A 373 -14.72 -25.99 -17.30
CA PRO A 373 -15.15 -25.24 -18.47
C PRO A 373 -15.91 -23.96 -18.10
N LEU A 374 -15.61 -22.88 -18.80
CA LEU A 374 -16.32 -21.60 -18.73
C LEU A 374 -17.65 -21.72 -19.48
N GLU A 375 -18.72 -21.20 -18.88
CA GLU A 375 -20.06 -21.26 -19.46
C GLU A 375 -20.20 -20.38 -20.70
N GLN A 376 -19.55 -19.21 -20.68
CA GLN A 376 -19.57 -18.23 -21.76
C GLN A 376 -18.27 -18.30 -22.55
N THR A 377 -18.26 -19.16 -23.56
CA THR A 377 -17.14 -19.29 -24.48
C THR A 377 -16.94 -17.97 -25.25
N TRP A 378 -15.69 -17.52 -25.40
CA TRP A 378 -15.28 -16.31 -26.17
C TRP A 378 -15.48 -14.96 -25.50
N ASP A 379 -16.08 -14.88 -24.31
CA ASP A 379 -16.07 -13.66 -23.52
C ASP A 379 -14.83 -13.60 -22.61
N LEU A 380 -14.21 -12.44 -22.51
CA LEU A 380 -13.00 -12.25 -21.73
C LEU A 380 -13.32 -12.09 -20.25
N ILE A 381 -12.44 -12.60 -19.40
CA ILE A 381 -12.55 -12.37 -17.95
C ILE A 381 -12.05 -10.96 -17.64
N SER A 382 -12.93 -10.12 -17.11
CA SER A 382 -12.66 -8.71 -16.82
C SER A 382 -12.18 -8.45 -15.39
N GLY A 383 -12.40 -9.38 -14.46
CA GLY A 383 -11.99 -9.22 -13.07
C GLY A 383 -11.99 -10.53 -12.29
N VAL A 384 -11.09 -10.63 -11.31
CA VAL A 384 -10.94 -11.80 -10.43
C VAL A 384 -10.57 -11.30 -9.03
N THR A 385 -11.20 -11.88 -8.00
CA THR A 385 -10.89 -11.60 -6.61
C THR A 385 -11.06 -12.84 -5.72
N PHE A 386 -10.49 -12.80 -4.52
CA PHE A 386 -10.45 -13.92 -3.59
C PHE A 386 -11.03 -13.48 -2.24
N LYS A 387 -11.90 -14.33 -1.68
CA LYS A 387 -12.45 -14.18 -0.34
C LYS A 387 -12.05 -15.37 0.52
N PHE A 388 -11.50 -15.11 1.69
CA PHE A 388 -11.09 -16.15 2.63
C PHE A 388 -12.22 -16.41 3.63
N ILE A 389 -12.78 -17.61 3.60
CA ILE A 389 -13.75 -18.06 4.61
C ILE A 389 -13.01 -18.66 5.80
N SER A 390 -11.98 -19.44 5.51
CA SER A 390 -11.02 -19.96 6.48
C SER A 390 -9.65 -20.11 5.80
N PRO A 391 -8.55 -20.36 6.53
CA PRO A 391 -7.27 -20.64 5.89
C PRO A 391 -7.35 -21.79 4.87
N ARG A 392 -8.24 -22.77 5.11
CA ARG A 392 -8.42 -23.94 4.24
C ARG A 392 -9.53 -23.78 3.20
N GLU A 393 -10.32 -22.71 3.25
CA GLU A 393 -11.44 -22.50 2.35
C GLU A 393 -11.36 -21.11 1.73
N VAL A 394 -11.00 -21.08 0.46
CA VAL A 394 -10.90 -19.87 -0.35
C VAL A 394 -11.95 -19.91 -1.44
N HIS A 395 -12.70 -18.82 -1.55
CA HIS A 395 -13.67 -18.62 -2.61
C HIS A 395 -13.10 -17.61 -3.62
N MET A 396 -13.00 -18.02 -4.87
CA MET A 396 -12.68 -17.15 -5.99
C MET A 396 -13.96 -16.63 -6.62
N TYR A 397 -14.02 -15.34 -6.91
CA TYR A 397 -15.09 -14.72 -7.70
C TYR A 397 -14.49 -14.10 -8.95
N TYR A 398 -15.19 -14.20 -10.08
CA TYR A 398 -14.75 -13.64 -11.35
C TYR A 398 -15.92 -13.04 -12.12
N SER A 399 -15.60 -12.19 -13.10
CA SER A 399 -16.59 -11.58 -13.99
C SER A 399 -16.15 -11.72 -15.45
N TYR A 400 -17.10 -11.99 -16.32
CA TYR A 400 -16.97 -11.84 -17.77
C TYR A 400 -17.17 -10.37 -18.19
N TYR A 401 -16.61 -9.97 -19.32
CA TYR A 401 -16.75 -8.59 -19.78
C TYR A 401 -18.18 -8.25 -20.22
N MET A 402 -18.81 -9.08 -21.05
CA MET A 402 -20.15 -8.81 -21.60
C MET A 402 -21.26 -9.68 -20.99
N SER A 403 -20.91 -10.88 -20.53
CA SER A 403 -21.84 -11.99 -20.29
C SER A 403 -21.96 -12.35 -18.81
N THR A 404 -21.45 -11.48 -17.91
CA THR A 404 -21.45 -11.74 -16.47
C THR A 404 -22.85 -12.02 -15.94
N ARG A 405 -23.87 -11.36 -16.51
CA ARG A 405 -25.26 -11.47 -16.07
C ARG A 405 -25.92 -12.79 -16.50
N GLU A 406 -25.54 -13.29 -17.67
CA GLU A 406 -26.03 -14.55 -18.24
C GLU A 406 -25.37 -15.77 -17.61
N ALA A 407 -24.21 -15.59 -16.98
CA ALA A 407 -23.49 -16.66 -16.31
C ALA A 407 -24.30 -17.20 -15.11
N GLN A 408 -24.42 -18.52 -15.04
CA GLN A 408 -25.03 -19.22 -13.91
C GLN A 408 -24.04 -19.37 -12.76
N THR A 409 -22.74 -19.33 -13.08
CA THR A 409 -21.65 -19.43 -12.11
C THR A 409 -20.66 -18.28 -12.29
N VAL A 410 -20.40 -17.54 -11.22
CA VAL A 410 -19.38 -16.46 -11.17
C VAL A 410 -18.48 -16.58 -9.92
N GLY A 411 -18.57 -17.73 -9.24
CA GLY A 411 -17.80 -18.03 -8.03
C GLY A 411 -17.46 -19.52 -7.94
N LEU A 412 -16.23 -19.82 -7.51
CA LEU A 412 -15.70 -21.18 -7.36
C LEU A 412 -14.96 -21.31 -6.02
N ARG A 413 -15.13 -22.44 -5.34
CA ARG A 413 -14.27 -22.86 -4.23
C ARG A 413 -12.94 -23.37 -4.77
N LEU A 414 -11.83 -22.97 -4.16
CA LEU A 414 -10.50 -23.49 -4.47
C LEU A 414 -10.10 -24.61 -3.49
N PRO A 415 -9.43 -25.69 -3.94
CA PRO A 415 -9.14 -26.02 -5.33
C PRO A 415 -10.40 -26.36 -6.13
N ILE A 416 -10.36 -26.17 -7.46
CA ILE A 416 -11.52 -26.38 -8.33
C ILE A 416 -11.87 -27.88 -8.37
N SER A 417 -13.15 -28.17 -8.28
CA SER A 417 -13.74 -29.52 -8.38
C SER A 417 -15.14 -29.43 -9.01
N GLU A 418 -15.76 -30.55 -9.39
CA GLU A 418 -17.09 -30.53 -10.01
C GLU A 418 -18.15 -29.84 -9.11
N ASP A 419 -18.05 -30.03 -7.79
CA ASP A 419 -18.93 -29.43 -6.77
C ASP A 419 -18.41 -28.07 -6.24
N SER A 420 -17.45 -27.44 -6.92
CA SER A 420 -16.85 -26.17 -6.46
C SER A 420 -17.70 -24.93 -6.76
N LYS A 421 -18.76 -25.06 -7.56
CA LYS A 421 -19.62 -23.92 -7.96
C LYS A 421 -20.30 -23.30 -6.74
N LEU A 422 -20.11 -22.00 -6.57
CA LEU A 422 -20.74 -21.23 -5.50
C LEU A 422 -22.09 -20.66 -5.95
N SER A 423 -22.95 -20.35 -4.98
CA SER A 423 -24.18 -19.60 -5.26
C SER A 423 -23.86 -18.21 -5.81
N LEU A 424 -24.76 -17.69 -6.65
CA LEU A 424 -24.61 -16.36 -7.22
C LEU A 424 -24.52 -15.30 -6.10
N PRO A 425 -23.48 -14.45 -6.11
CA PRO A 425 -23.30 -13.42 -5.10
C PRO A 425 -24.28 -12.26 -5.33
N PHE A 426 -24.59 -11.49 -4.28
CA PHE A 426 -25.53 -10.37 -4.35
C PHE A 426 -25.18 -9.30 -5.40
N TRP A 427 -23.90 -9.12 -5.70
CA TRP A 427 -23.47 -8.18 -6.74
C TRP A 427 -23.91 -8.59 -8.14
N HIS A 428 -24.08 -9.88 -8.39
CA HIS A 428 -24.63 -10.38 -9.65
C HIS A 428 -26.10 -9.99 -9.82
N GLU A 429 -26.91 -10.13 -8.76
CA GLU A 429 -28.31 -9.71 -8.75
C GLU A 429 -28.45 -8.18 -8.95
N MET A 430 -27.62 -7.39 -8.31
CA MET A 430 -27.65 -5.94 -8.46
C MET A 430 -27.29 -5.48 -9.89
N LEU A 431 -26.40 -6.18 -10.60
CA LEU A 431 -26.15 -5.89 -12.02
C LEU A 431 -27.43 -6.07 -12.86
N ARG A 432 -28.21 -7.12 -12.58
CA ARG A 432 -29.50 -7.37 -13.24
C ARG A 432 -30.51 -6.26 -12.93
N ASP A 433 -30.61 -5.84 -11.68
CA ASP A 433 -31.53 -4.79 -11.26
C ASP A 433 -31.16 -3.43 -11.87
N SER A 434 -29.87 -3.11 -11.91
CA SER A 434 -29.34 -1.89 -12.52
C SER A 434 -29.60 -1.84 -14.02
N GLN A 435 -29.48 -2.96 -14.73
CA GLN A 435 -29.82 -3.07 -16.14
C GLN A 435 -31.32 -2.86 -16.39
N ALA A 436 -32.18 -3.46 -15.56
CA ALA A 436 -33.63 -3.27 -15.66
C ALA A 436 -34.01 -1.80 -15.45
N TYR A 437 -33.38 -1.14 -14.48
CA TYR A 437 -33.55 0.30 -14.25
C TYR A 437 -33.13 1.13 -15.47
N PHE A 438 -31.94 0.88 -16.03
CA PHE A 438 -31.46 1.59 -17.23
C PHE A 438 -32.37 1.35 -18.43
N SER A 439 -32.88 0.13 -18.60
CA SER A 439 -33.81 -0.19 -19.67
C SER A 439 -35.12 0.58 -19.55
N ALA A 440 -35.68 0.66 -18.34
CA ALA A 440 -36.89 1.42 -18.06
C ALA A 440 -36.67 2.94 -18.20
N ALA A 441 -35.50 3.45 -17.77
CA ALA A 441 -35.17 4.87 -17.85
C ALA A 441 -34.98 5.37 -19.29
N ASN A 442 -34.62 4.49 -20.22
CA ASN A 442 -34.35 4.82 -21.62
C ASN A 442 -35.34 4.17 -22.61
N ASP A 443 -36.47 3.61 -22.13
CA ASP A 443 -37.50 2.96 -22.94
C ASP A 443 -36.97 1.86 -23.90
N LEU A 444 -35.99 1.08 -23.44
CA LEU A 444 -35.29 0.08 -24.27
C LEU A 444 -35.98 -1.29 -24.31
N ALA A 445 -37.12 -1.47 -23.63
CA ALA A 445 -37.90 -2.72 -23.62
C ALA A 445 -37.09 -4.01 -23.31
N GLY A 446 -36.07 -3.91 -22.46
CA GLY A 446 -35.15 -4.99 -22.10
C GLY A 446 -33.89 -5.10 -22.97
N ASN A 447 -33.79 -4.35 -24.08
CA ASN A 447 -32.67 -4.37 -25.02
C ASN A 447 -31.47 -3.58 -24.49
N VAL A 448 -30.84 -4.13 -23.45
CA VAL A 448 -29.66 -3.57 -22.80
C VAL A 448 -28.61 -4.66 -22.66
N PHE A 449 -27.35 -4.33 -22.85
CA PHE A 449 -26.24 -5.16 -22.39
C PHE A 449 -25.41 -4.41 -21.35
N THR A 450 -24.82 -5.14 -20.42
CA THR A 450 -24.00 -4.60 -19.34
C THR A 450 -22.56 -5.06 -19.51
N LYS A 451 -21.64 -4.11 -19.60
CA LYS A 451 -20.19 -4.37 -19.58
C LYS A 451 -19.68 -4.31 -18.15
N VAL A 452 -18.98 -5.33 -17.70
CA VAL A 452 -18.28 -5.33 -16.40
C VAL A 452 -16.79 -5.16 -16.66
N TRP A 453 -16.22 -4.07 -16.18
CA TRP A 453 -14.83 -3.65 -16.44
C TRP A 453 -13.85 -4.08 -15.35
N GLY A 454 -14.34 -4.40 -14.15
CA GLY A 454 -13.52 -4.83 -13.04
C GLY A 454 -14.32 -5.28 -11.82
N LEU A 455 -13.67 -6.12 -11.02
CA LEU A 455 -14.16 -6.69 -9.77
C LEU A 455 -13.02 -6.64 -8.75
N ALA A 456 -13.29 -6.10 -7.56
CA ALA A 456 -12.33 -6.11 -6.45
C ALA A 456 -13.04 -6.34 -5.12
N LEU A 457 -12.27 -6.73 -4.11
CA LEU A 457 -12.72 -6.91 -2.73
C LEU A 457 -12.04 -5.85 -1.86
N SER A 458 -12.74 -5.34 -0.84
CA SER A 458 -12.16 -4.41 0.12
C SER A 458 -10.98 -5.06 0.87
N PRO A 459 -10.02 -4.25 1.35
CA PRO A 459 -8.95 -4.74 2.23
C PRO A 459 -9.45 -5.44 3.50
N PHE A 460 -10.67 -5.11 3.92
CA PHE A 460 -11.34 -5.69 5.08
C PHE A 460 -12.17 -6.95 4.75
N GLU A 461 -12.15 -7.38 3.48
CA GLU A 461 -12.79 -8.59 2.95
C GLU A 461 -14.31 -8.68 3.11
N ASP A 462 -14.95 -7.54 3.33
CA ASP A 462 -16.35 -7.42 3.69
C ASP A 462 -17.21 -6.76 2.58
N LEU A 463 -16.59 -6.12 1.58
CA LEU A 463 -17.27 -5.41 0.51
C LEU A 463 -16.72 -5.82 -0.86
N PHE A 464 -17.61 -6.26 -1.75
CA PHE A 464 -17.32 -6.34 -3.17
C PHE A 464 -17.53 -4.99 -3.82
N VAL A 465 -16.68 -4.67 -4.80
CA VAL A 465 -16.90 -3.55 -5.71
C VAL A 465 -16.91 -4.07 -7.15
N THR A 466 -17.91 -3.59 -7.90
CA THR A 466 -18.09 -3.90 -9.31
C THR A 466 -18.12 -2.59 -10.10
N LEU A 467 -17.35 -2.54 -11.18
CA LEU A 467 -17.35 -1.42 -12.11
C LEU A 467 -18.03 -1.88 -13.40
N SER A 468 -19.13 -1.21 -13.78
CA SER A 468 -19.91 -1.59 -14.96
C SER A 468 -20.45 -0.39 -15.73
N SER A 469 -20.69 -0.58 -17.02
CA SER A 469 -21.42 0.36 -17.88
C SER A 469 -22.57 -0.35 -18.58
N ARG A 470 -23.61 0.39 -18.93
CA ARG A 470 -24.85 -0.14 -19.52
C ARG A 470 -25.09 0.55 -20.84
N HIS A 471 -25.51 -0.22 -21.83
CA HIS A 471 -25.60 0.24 -23.21
C HIS A 471 -26.82 -0.39 -23.90
N PRO A 472 -27.47 0.31 -24.84
CA PRO A 472 -28.52 -0.29 -25.64
C PRO A 472 -27.95 -1.42 -26.52
N SER A 473 -28.68 -2.54 -26.66
CA SER A 473 -28.22 -3.70 -27.42
C SER A 473 -28.74 -3.77 -28.85
N ASP A 474 -29.79 -3.04 -29.18
CA ASP A 474 -30.50 -3.08 -30.46
C ASP A 474 -30.31 -1.82 -31.32
N MET A 475 -29.49 -0.86 -30.87
CA MET A 475 -29.20 0.38 -31.57
C MET A 475 -27.78 0.88 -31.30
N MET A 476 -27.31 1.77 -32.16
CA MET A 476 -26.04 2.46 -31.97
C MET A 476 -26.20 3.58 -30.95
N GLU A 477 -25.37 3.53 -29.91
CA GLU A 477 -25.28 4.59 -28.92
C GLU A 477 -24.33 5.69 -29.43
N TYR A 478 -24.87 6.90 -29.62
CA TYR A 478 -24.08 8.08 -29.95
C TYR A 478 -24.08 9.04 -28.76
N LEU A 479 -22.95 9.09 -28.05
CA LEU A 479 -22.78 9.92 -26.86
C LEU A 479 -21.55 10.79 -26.97
N THR A 480 -21.65 11.98 -26.40
CA THR A 480 -20.48 12.81 -26.09
C THR A 480 -19.77 12.26 -24.84
N VAL A 481 -18.49 12.59 -24.65
CA VAL A 481 -17.72 12.14 -23.47
C VAL A 481 -18.40 12.56 -22.16
N ALA A 482 -19.09 13.70 -22.14
CA ALA A 482 -19.80 14.19 -20.96
C ALA A 482 -21.07 13.38 -20.61
N GLU A 483 -21.62 12.63 -21.57
CA GLU A 483 -22.81 11.80 -21.38
C GLU A 483 -22.46 10.33 -21.09
N GLN A 484 -21.18 9.96 -21.22
CA GLN A 484 -20.71 8.64 -20.83
C GLN A 484 -20.84 8.49 -19.31
N SER A 485 -21.53 7.43 -18.88
CA SER A 485 -21.62 7.08 -17.47
C SER A 485 -21.26 5.61 -17.23
N SER A 486 -20.52 5.36 -16.16
CA SER A 486 -20.33 4.04 -15.57
C SER A 486 -20.74 4.06 -14.11
N SER A 487 -21.20 2.93 -13.61
CA SER A 487 -21.52 2.76 -12.20
C SER A 487 -20.44 1.98 -11.48
N LEU A 488 -20.01 2.53 -10.35
CA LEU A 488 -19.29 1.80 -9.33
C LEU A 488 -20.27 1.38 -8.25
N SER A 489 -20.44 0.08 -8.08
CA SER A 489 -21.36 -0.46 -7.11
C SER A 489 -20.64 -1.29 -6.07
N ILE A 490 -20.83 -0.90 -4.80
CA ILE A 490 -20.23 -1.58 -3.65
C ILE A 490 -21.33 -2.31 -2.90
N ILE A 491 -21.09 -3.57 -2.52
CA ILE A 491 -22.06 -4.42 -1.83
C ILE A 491 -21.35 -5.27 -0.77
N SER A 492 -22.05 -5.60 0.32
CA SER A 492 -21.53 -6.52 1.32
C SER A 492 -21.24 -7.91 0.74
N ALA A 493 -20.10 -8.46 1.12
CA ALA A 493 -19.66 -9.80 0.80
C ALA A 493 -20.30 -10.87 1.71
N GLY A 494 -21.00 -10.49 2.78
CA GLY A 494 -21.62 -11.42 3.73
C GLY A 494 -22.96 -11.98 3.26
N GLU A 495 -23.23 -13.25 3.59
CA GLU A 495 -24.52 -13.92 3.32
C GLU A 495 -25.58 -13.61 4.40
N SER A 496 -25.15 -13.25 5.62
CA SER A 496 -26.05 -12.97 6.75
C SER A 496 -26.27 -11.47 6.91
N TYR A 497 -27.51 -11.05 6.67
CA TYR A 497 -27.96 -9.67 6.91
C TYR A 497 -27.88 -9.33 8.41
N GLY A 498 -27.28 -8.19 8.74
CA GLY A 498 -27.43 -7.56 10.06
C GLY A 498 -26.36 -7.84 11.12
N ASN A 499 -25.38 -8.71 10.87
CA ASN A 499 -24.28 -8.95 11.82
C ASN A 499 -22.95 -8.39 11.31
N PHE A 500 -22.22 -7.66 12.18
CA PHE A 500 -20.85 -7.22 11.90
C PHE A 500 -19.89 -8.37 12.23
N ASN A 501 -19.76 -9.32 11.31
CA ASN A 501 -18.88 -10.46 11.51
C ASN A 501 -17.59 -10.28 10.73
N LEU A 502 -16.48 -10.28 11.45
CA LEU A 502 -15.16 -10.34 10.84
C LEU A 502 -14.69 -11.78 10.74
N ALA A 503 -13.92 -12.09 9.70
CA ALA A 503 -13.15 -13.33 9.68
C ALA A 503 -12.28 -13.38 10.95
N SER A 504 -12.39 -14.47 11.69
CA SER A 504 -11.66 -14.63 12.96
C SER A 504 -10.23 -15.12 12.70
N GLY A 505 -9.25 -14.53 13.39
CA GLY A 505 -7.84 -14.98 13.41
C GLY A 505 -6.91 -14.28 12.41
N ASP A 506 -5.73 -14.87 12.18
CA ASP A 506 -4.64 -14.37 11.30
C ASP A 506 -5.02 -14.24 9.81
N ILE A 507 -6.30 -14.42 9.47
CA ILE A 507 -6.84 -14.34 8.11
C ILE A 507 -6.81 -12.90 7.63
N LEU A 508 -7.25 -11.94 8.44
CA LEU A 508 -7.20 -10.52 8.11
C LEU A 508 -5.75 -10.06 8.32
N GLY A 509 -4.99 -9.89 7.23
CA GLY A 509 -3.63 -9.38 7.27
C GLY A 509 -3.56 -7.94 7.81
N HIS A 510 -2.57 -7.16 7.37
CA HIS A 510 -2.55 -5.74 7.71
C HIS A 510 -3.76 -5.02 7.09
N VAL A 511 -4.54 -4.31 7.90
CA VAL A 511 -5.69 -3.50 7.49
C VAL A 511 -5.45 -2.05 7.92
N SER A 512 -5.69 -1.09 7.03
CA SER A 512 -5.63 0.33 7.38
C SER A 512 -6.81 0.78 8.25
N SER A 513 -6.61 1.78 9.09
CA SER A 513 -7.71 2.36 9.87
C SER A 513 -8.77 2.99 8.98
N GLU A 514 -8.39 3.49 7.80
CA GLU A 514 -9.28 4.02 6.78
C GLU A 514 -10.24 2.94 6.23
N ALA A 515 -9.71 1.74 5.93
CA ALA A 515 -10.53 0.61 5.48
C ALA A 515 -11.49 0.13 6.57
N ALA A 516 -11.02 0.04 7.83
CA ALA A 516 -11.88 -0.26 8.97
C ALA A 516 -12.98 0.80 9.13
N CYS A 517 -12.64 2.08 9.02
CA CYS A 517 -13.59 3.19 9.10
C CYS A 517 -14.69 3.10 8.05
N LEU A 518 -14.35 2.87 6.78
CA LEU A 518 -15.35 2.77 5.71
C LEU A 518 -16.34 1.63 6.00
N SER A 519 -15.81 0.47 6.39
CA SER A 519 -16.57 -0.75 6.68
C SER A 519 -17.52 -0.55 7.87
N ILE A 520 -16.99 -0.01 8.97
CA ILE A 520 -17.77 0.30 10.19
C ILE A 520 -18.83 1.36 9.90
N LYS A 521 -18.47 2.48 9.26
CA LYS A 521 -19.41 3.57 8.93
C LYS A 521 -20.58 3.06 8.10
N ARG A 522 -20.28 2.22 7.11
CA ARG A 522 -21.30 1.66 6.21
C ARG A 522 -22.19 0.64 6.90
N TRP A 523 -21.61 -0.24 7.73
CA TRP A 523 -22.41 -1.21 8.48
C TRP A 523 -23.28 -0.51 9.52
N PHE A 524 -22.71 0.40 10.30
CA PHE A 524 -23.41 1.12 11.37
C PHE A 524 -24.54 1.99 10.82
N GLY A 525 -24.29 2.78 9.76
CA GLY A 525 -25.31 3.64 9.14
C GLY A 525 -26.51 2.87 8.56
N ASN A 526 -26.37 1.58 8.25
CA ASN A 526 -27.46 0.75 7.72
C ASN A 526 -28.20 -0.06 8.80
N ASN A 527 -27.63 -0.23 10.00
CA ASN A 527 -28.15 -1.15 11.03
C ASN A 527 -28.51 -0.45 12.35
N SER A 528 -28.19 0.83 12.53
CA SER A 528 -28.49 1.59 13.75
C SER A 528 -29.61 2.61 13.50
N GLU A 529 -30.85 2.24 13.85
CA GLU A 529 -32.01 3.14 13.75
C GLU A 529 -32.36 3.79 15.09
N SER A 530 -32.06 3.12 16.23
CA SER A 530 -32.36 3.61 17.58
C SER A 530 -31.10 3.80 18.45
N PRO A 531 -31.13 4.69 19.47
CA PRO A 531 -29.96 4.95 20.32
C PRO A 531 -29.54 3.74 21.16
N GLU A 532 -30.48 2.91 21.62
CA GLU A 532 -30.16 1.68 22.37
C GLU A 532 -29.48 0.64 21.46
N GLN A 533 -29.94 0.52 20.21
CA GLN A 533 -29.31 -0.32 19.20
C GLN A 533 -27.91 0.20 18.83
N ALA A 534 -27.73 1.52 18.76
CA ALA A 534 -26.45 2.15 18.51
C ALA A 534 -25.41 1.82 19.60
N SER A 535 -25.76 1.92 20.89
CA SER A 535 -24.85 1.55 21.99
C SER A 535 -24.50 0.07 21.98
N ALA A 536 -25.46 -0.82 21.75
CA ALA A 536 -25.20 -2.26 21.65
C ALA A 536 -24.32 -2.60 20.44
N ALA A 537 -24.55 -1.95 19.30
CA ALA A 537 -23.77 -2.09 18.08
C ALA A 537 -22.32 -1.63 18.28
N ILE A 538 -22.08 -0.51 18.96
CA ILE A 538 -20.73 -0.02 19.28
C ILE A 538 -19.93 -1.07 20.07
N VAL A 539 -20.52 -1.62 21.14
CA VAL A 539 -19.88 -2.67 21.94
C VAL A 539 -19.58 -3.91 21.10
N HIS A 540 -20.56 -4.34 20.28
CA HIS A 540 -20.39 -5.50 19.41
C HIS A 540 -19.26 -5.33 18.40
N ILE A 541 -19.18 -4.17 17.73
CA ILE A 541 -18.10 -3.85 16.78
C ILE A 541 -16.75 -3.87 17.51
N SER A 542 -16.64 -3.20 18.66
CA SER A 542 -15.39 -3.15 19.42
C SER A 542 -14.93 -4.55 19.85
N ASP A 543 -15.83 -5.41 20.32
CA ASP A 543 -15.50 -6.78 20.70
C ASP A 543 -15.02 -7.62 19.50
N GLN A 544 -15.65 -7.45 18.33
CA GLN A 544 -15.23 -8.13 17.09
C GLN A 544 -13.84 -7.66 16.62
N LEU A 545 -13.54 -6.35 16.67
CA LEU A 545 -12.21 -5.84 16.33
C LEU A 545 -11.14 -6.37 17.29
N VAL A 546 -11.43 -6.46 18.58
CA VAL A 546 -10.51 -7.04 19.58
C VAL A 546 -10.36 -8.55 19.38
N GLN A 547 -11.41 -9.26 18.95
CA GLN A 547 -11.32 -10.70 18.67
C GLN A 547 -10.48 -10.98 17.41
N SER A 548 -10.61 -10.18 16.36
CA SER A 548 -9.91 -10.37 15.08
C SER A 548 -8.50 -9.77 15.05
N PHE A 549 -8.28 -8.62 15.69
CA PHE A 549 -6.99 -7.89 15.65
C PHE A 549 -6.33 -7.72 17.03
N GLY A 550 -6.95 -8.21 18.10
CA GLY A 550 -6.35 -8.19 19.44
C GLY A 550 -5.17 -9.13 19.57
N ALA A 551 -4.44 -9.03 20.67
CA ALA A 551 -3.31 -9.90 20.95
C ALA A 551 -3.72 -11.38 20.95
N ALA A 552 -3.39 -12.13 19.89
CA ALA A 552 -3.32 -13.58 19.91
C ALA A 552 -2.65 -14.09 21.19
N LYS A 553 -3.26 -15.09 21.81
CA LYS A 553 -2.68 -15.84 22.92
C LYS A 553 -1.28 -16.26 22.49
N THR A 554 -0.27 -15.91 23.29
CA THR A 554 1.11 -16.40 23.13
C THR A 554 1.05 -17.88 22.76
N GLN A 555 1.27 -18.23 21.49
CA GLN A 555 1.49 -19.62 21.14
C GLN A 555 2.71 -20.02 21.96
N GLU A 556 2.54 -21.05 22.79
CA GLU A 556 3.62 -21.65 23.57
C GLU A 556 4.83 -21.77 22.66
N ALA A 557 5.92 -21.13 23.07
CA ALA A 557 7.20 -21.27 22.39
C ALA A 557 7.45 -22.76 22.19
N ILE A 558 7.48 -23.21 20.93
CA ILE A 558 7.98 -24.54 20.58
C ILE A 558 9.35 -24.63 21.26
N PRO A 559 9.60 -25.62 22.14
CA PRO A 559 10.86 -25.71 22.85
C PRO A 559 11.98 -25.75 21.82
N PHE A 560 12.85 -24.75 21.87
CA PHE A 560 14.10 -24.74 21.15
C PHE A 560 14.88 -25.97 21.61
N VAL A 561 14.89 -27.03 20.79
CA VAL A 561 15.81 -28.17 20.97
C VAL A 561 17.16 -27.67 20.46
N PRO A 562 18.16 -27.44 21.31
CA PRO A 562 19.46 -27.00 20.84
C PRO A 562 20.08 -28.19 20.11
N SER A 563 20.27 -28.07 18.80
CA SER A 563 21.15 -28.97 18.07
C SER A 563 22.58 -28.74 18.59
N VAL A 564 23.14 -29.79 19.17
CA VAL A 564 24.51 -29.84 19.67
C VAL A 564 25.47 -29.65 18.49
N SER A 565 26.11 -28.49 18.42
CA SER A 565 27.40 -28.33 17.75
C SER A 565 28.39 -27.83 18.81
N VAL A 566 29.33 -28.72 19.12
CA VAL A 566 30.46 -28.49 20.00
C VAL A 566 31.38 -27.49 19.31
N ASP A 567 31.52 -26.29 19.88
CA ASP A 567 32.72 -25.47 19.68
C ASP A 567 33.17 -24.91 21.03
N THR A 568 34.42 -25.22 21.32
CA THR A 568 35.18 -24.99 22.54
C THR A 568 35.75 -23.57 22.60
N TYR A 569 35.61 -22.93 23.79
CA TYR A 569 36.43 -21.83 24.34
C TYR A 569 36.64 -20.56 23.50
N ASP A 570 36.05 -19.44 23.94
CA ASP A 570 36.84 -18.37 24.57
C ASP A 570 35.94 -17.44 25.41
N ASP A 571 36.38 -17.14 26.63
CA ASP A 571 35.70 -16.34 27.65
C ASP A 571 36.49 -15.04 27.82
N SER A 572 36.10 -13.98 27.11
CA SER A 572 36.41 -12.58 27.46
C SER A 572 35.68 -11.60 26.52
N ASP A 573 35.26 -10.47 27.07
CA ASP A 573 34.64 -9.28 26.44
C ASP A 573 33.12 -9.28 26.17
N SER A 574 32.33 -9.24 27.25
CA SER A 574 30.97 -8.68 27.21
C SER A 574 31.02 -7.14 27.11
N VAL A 575 31.35 -6.62 25.93
CA VAL A 575 31.01 -5.23 25.58
C VAL A 575 29.50 -5.18 25.40
N THR A 576 28.79 -4.47 26.27
CA THR A 576 27.37 -4.13 26.09
C THR A 576 27.20 -3.37 24.78
N GLN A 577 26.88 -4.07 23.69
CA GLN A 577 26.61 -3.47 22.39
C GLN A 577 25.40 -2.53 22.52
N VAL A 578 25.61 -1.25 22.19
CA VAL A 578 24.52 -0.27 22.09
C VAL A 578 23.52 -0.77 21.04
N PRO A 579 22.22 -0.90 21.35
CA PRO A 579 21.23 -1.39 20.39
C PRO A 579 21.18 -0.47 19.17
N SER A 580 21.11 -1.06 17.96
CA SER A 580 21.00 -0.30 16.72
C SER A 580 19.73 0.56 16.71
N THR A 581 19.75 1.67 15.95
CA THR A 581 18.62 2.59 15.82
C THR A 581 17.35 1.89 15.33
N ALA A 582 17.48 0.96 14.39
CA ALA A 582 16.38 0.13 13.90
C ALA A 582 15.72 -0.69 15.01
N LYS A 583 16.52 -1.34 15.87
CA LYS A 583 16.01 -2.10 17.03
C LYS A 583 15.32 -1.22 18.06
N LEU A 584 15.80 0.02 18.25
CA LEU A 584 15.14 0.98 19.14
C LEU A 584 13.78 1.44 18.60
N ILE A 585 13.68 1.74 17.29
CA ILE A 585 12.43 2.09 16.62
C ILE A 585 11.44 0.92 16.73
N GLU A 586 11.88 -0.30 16.44
CA GLU A 586 11.06 -1.50 16.54
C GLU A 586 10.53 -1.71 17.96
N LYS A 587 11.40 -1.63 18.96
CA LYS A 587 11.02 -1.78 20.37
C LYS A 587 10.01 -0.72 20.80
N LEU A 588 10.25 0.55 20.47
CA LEU A 588 9.34 1.65 20.79
C LEU A 588 7.97 1.43 20.12
N ARG A 589 7.96 1.02 18.85
CA ARG A 589 6.74 0.70 18.11
C ARG A 589 5.98 -0.46 18.76
N GLN A 590 6.66 -1.52 19.17
CA GLN A 590 6.07 -2.64 19.89
C GLN A 590 5.43 -2.18 21.21
N ASP A 591 6.14 -1.35 21.97
CA ASP A 591 5.70 -0.83 23.26
C ASP A 591 4.49 0.10 23.16
N VAL A 592 4.38 0.88 22.08
CA VAL A 592 3.32 1.85 21.83
C VAL A 592 2.09 1.22 21.20
N TYR A 593 2.23 0.34 20.20
CA TYR A 593 1.11 -0.11 19.36
C TYR A 593 0.58 -1.51 19.65
N PHE A 594 1.42 -2.42 20.16
CA PHE A 594 1.15 -3.87 20.13
C PHE A 594 0.81 -4.49 21.49
N LYS A 595 0.69 -3.69 22.56
CA LYS A 595 0.18 -4.16 23.86
C LYS A 595 -1.35 -4.35 23.81
N ALA A 596 -1.85 -5.47 24.32
CA ALA A 596 -3.27 -5.81 24.27
C ALA A 596 -4.22 -4.70 24.80
N LYS A 597 -3.82 -4.03 25.91
CA LYS A 597 -4.59 -2.91 26.47
C LYS A 597 -4.63 -1.70 25.52
N THR A 598 -3.48 -1.35 24.95
CA THR A 598 -3.37 -0.27 23.94
C THR A 598 -4.23 -0.56 22.72
N ILE A 599 -4.21 -1.79 22.20
CA ILE A 599 -5.02 -2.19 21.05
C ILE A 599 -6.50 -1.92 21.32
N LYS A 600 -6.99 -2.34 22.50
CA LYS A 600 -8.37 -2.12 22.91
C LYS A 600 -8.72 -0.63 23.01
N ASP A 601 -7.92 0.16 23.72
CA ASP A 601 -8.18 1.60 23.89
C ASP A 601 -8.15 2.35 22.54
N ARG A 602 -7.31 1.91 21.58
CA ARG A 602 -7.29 2.46 20.21
C ARG A 602 -8.53 2.12 19.40
N HIS A 603 -8.97 0.85 19.45
CA HIS A 603 -10.20 0.43 18.78
C HIS A 603 -11.43 1.16 19.34
N GLU A 604 -11.46 1.42 20.65
CA GLU A 604 -12.51 2.21 21.30
C GLU A 604 -12.56 3.65 20.74
N ILE A 605 -11.41 4.32 20.61
CA ILE A 605 -11.34 5.66 19.99
C ILE A 605 -11.78 5.60 18.53
N LEU A 606 -11.31 4.61 17.76
CA LEU A 606 -11.65 4.47 16.35
C LEU A 606 -13.17 4.30 16.15
N VAL A 607 -13.79 3.38 16.88
CA VAL A 607 -15.24 3.11 16.80
C VAL A 607 -16.04 4.30 17.30
N SER A 608 -15.68 4.89 18.43
CA SER A 608 -16.37 6.08 18.98
C SER A 608 -16.36 7.24 17.98
N ARG A 609 -15.24 7.51 17.30
CA ARG A 609 -15.16 8.60 16.30
C ARG A 609 -16.10 8.41 15.11
N ILE A 610 -16.47 7.18 14.78
CA ILE A 610 -17.34 6.87 13.64
C ILE A 610 -18.80 6.80 14.09
N CYS A 611 -19.06 6.06 15.17
CA CYS A 611 -20.41 5.69 15.59
C CYS A 611 -21.02 6.66 16.62
N ALA A 612 -20.19 7.37 17.39
CA ALA A 612 -20.61 8.28 18.45
C ALA A 612 -19.66 9.50 18.56
N PRO A 613 -19.57 10.35 17.51
CA PRO A 613 -18.56 11.41 17.42
C PRO A 613 -18.67 12.49 18.52
N HIS A 614 -19.82 12.58 19.19
CA HIS A 614 -20.08 13.51 20.29
C HIS A 614 -19.70 12.96 21.67
N GLU A 615 -19.43 11.65 21.79
CA GLU A 615 -19.00 11.06 23.06
C GLU A 615 -17.53 11.40 23.35
N SER A 616 -17.21 11.60 24.63
CA SER A 616 -15.85 11.94 25.04
C SER A 616 -14.94 10.71 24.96
N THR A 617 -13.87 10.82 24.17
CA THR A 617 -12.78 9.84 24.12
C THR A 617 -11.62 10.20 25.05
N GLU A 618 -11.82 11.08 26.03
CA GLU A 618 -10.75 11.62 26.88
C GLU A 618 -10.05 10.52 27.70
N PHE A 619 -10.79 9.59 28.29
CA PHE A 619 -10.21 8.56 29.15
C PHE A 619 -9.30 7.56 28.39
N PRO A 620 -9.72 6.96 27.25
CA PRO A 620 -8.82 6.20 26.39
C PRO A 620 -7.60 7.01 25.92
N HIS A 621 -7.79 8.30 25.61
CA HIS A 621 -6.70 9.19 25.20
C HIS A 621 -5.63 9.32 26.29
N LEU A 622 -6.03 9.58 27.54
CA LEU A 622 -5.13 9.69 28.69
C LEU A 622 -4.34 8.41 28.95
N LYS A 623 -4.98 7.23 28.81
CA LYS A 623 -4.28 5.94 28.93
C LYS A 623 -3.20 5.77 27.88
N LEU A 624 -3.50 6.12 26.62
CA LEU A 624 -2.56 6.01 25.51
C LEU A 624 -1.41 7.03 25.66
N SER A 625 -1.71 8.24 26.11
CA SER A 625 -0.68 9.24 26.46
C SER A 625 0.25 8.73 27.58
N ARG A 626 -0.28 8.02 28.59
CA ARG A 626 0.53 7.37 29.63
C ARG A 626 1.45 6.30 29.05
N VAL A 627 0.91 5.39 28.24
CA VAL A 627 1.68 4.32 27.59
C VAL A 627 2.81 4.90 26.73
N LEU A 628 2.52 5.95 25.97
CA LEU A 628 3.51 6.64 25.14
C LEU A 628 4.63 7.24 26.01
N ALA A 629 4.28 7.98 27.06
CA ALA A 629 5.27 8.62 27.93
C ALA A 629 6.14 7.58 28.67
N GLU A 630 5.54 6.50 29.18
CA GLU A 630 6.27 5.37 29.78
C GLU A 630 7.22 4.68 28.78
N ALA A 631 6.80 4.53 27.52
CA ALA A 631 7.62 3.89 26.50
C ALA A 631 8.83 4.76 26.11
N VAL A 632 8.63 6.08 25.96
CA VAL A 632 9.71 7.02 25.62
C VAL A 632 10.73 7.12 26.75
N LEU A 633 10.29 7.18 28.01
CA LEU A 633 11.19 7.29 29.17
C LEU A 633 12.00 6.00 29.45
N LYS A 634 11.64 4.87 28.82
CA LYS A 634 12.40 3.60 28.88
C LYS A 634 13.53 3.53 27.85
N LEU A 635 13.64 4.50 26.94
CA LEU A 635 14.69 4.53 25.94
C LEU A 635 16.05 4.93 26.56
N PRO A 636 17.18 4.49 25.98
CA PRO A 636 18.50 4.85 26.49
C PRO A 636 18.75 6.37 26.45
N THR A 637 19.23 6.94 27.55
CA THR A 637 19.53 8.39 27.68
C THR A 637 20.58 8.88 26.70
N SER A 638 21.47 8.00 26.22
CA SER A 638 22.43 8.31 25.17
C SER A 638 21.79 8.79 23.85
N SER A 639 20.50 8.49 23.63
CA SER A 639 19.76 8.94 22.43
C SER A 639 19.27 10.39 22.56
N SER A 640 19.14 10.92 23.78
CA SER A 640 18.70 12.31 24.02
C SER A 640 19.85 13.30 24.12
N ASP A 641 21.04 12.85 24.51
CA ASP A 641 22.17 13.74 24.77
C ASP A 641 22.69 14.43 23.50
N ASN A 642 22.37 13.89 22.34
CA ASN A 642 22.80 14.40 21.03
C ASN A 642 21.91 15.51 20.45
N SER A 643 20.83 15.93 21.14
CA SER A 643 19.89 16.96 20.63
C SER A 643 19.19 17.71 21.77
N PRO A 644 19.26 19.07 21.82
CA PRO A 644 18.50 19.89 22.75
C PRO A 644 16.97 19.69 22.62
N LEU A 645 16.46 19.47 21.40
CA LEU A 645 15.05 19.13 21.18
C LEU A 645 14.68 17.82 21.88
N SER A 646 15.56 16.81 21.79
CA SER A 646 15.36 15.51 22.44
C SER A 646 15.34 15.62 23.97
N GLN A 647 16.22 16.45 24.55
CA GLN A 647 16.22 16.74 25.99
C GLN A 647 14.92 17.43 26.44
N ARG A 648 14.47 18.44 25.68
CA ARG A 648 13.18 19.11 25.93
C ARG A 648 12.00 18.13 25.88
N MET A 649 11.98 17.24 24.89
CA MET A 649 10.94 16.21 24.78
C MET A 649 10.95 15.29 26.01
N LEU A 650 12.11 14.78 26.45
CA LEU A 650 12.19 13.94 27.64
C LEU A 650 11.68 14.64 28.90
N ALA A 651 12.07 15.90 29.13
CA ALA A 651 11.60 16.68 30.26
C ALA A 651 10.07 16.83 30.24
N ILE A 652 9.50 17.07 29.05
CA ILE A 652 8.05 17.15 28.86
C ILE A 652 7.36 15.81 29.12
N PHE A 653 7.90 14.68 28.65
CA PHE A 653 7.31 13.37 28.93
C PHE A 653 7.30 13.02 30.42
N ALA A 654 8.34 13.43 31.17
CA ALA A 654 8.36 13.28 32.62
C ALA A 654 7.22 14.08 33.29
N LEU A 655 7.07 15.37 32.91
CA LEU A 655 5.97 16.22 33.40
C LEU A 655 4.59 15.66 33.05
N VAL A 656 4.44 15.06 31.86
CA VAL A 656 3.19 14.41 31.43
C VAL A 656 2.86 13.22 32.31
N LEU A 657 3.83 12.36 32.66
CA LEU A 657 3.59 11.24 33.56
C LEU A 657 3.18 11.70 34.97
N ASP A 658 3.88 12.70 35.52
CA ASP A 658 3.54 13.24 36.84
C ASP A 658 2.12 13.77 36.87
N LYS A 659 1.73 14.54 35.85
CA LYS A 659 0.37 15.06 35.70
C LYS A 659 -0.68 13.96 35.49
N LEU A 660 -0.35 12.91 34.76
CA LEU A 660 -1.24 11.75 34.59
C LEU A 660 -1.37 10.93 35.88
N HIS A 661 -0.39 10.98 36.79
CA HIS A 661 -0.52 10.41 38.13
C HIS A 661 -1.42 11.28 39.02
N GLU A 662 -1.32 12.61 38.97
CA GLU A 662 -2.21 13.52 39.70
C GLU A 662 -3.69 13.30 39.35
N ILE A 663 -4.00 13.20 38.05
CA ILE A 663 -5.37 12.95 37.55
C ILE A 663 -5.90 11.60 38.04
N GLY A 664 -5.04 10.58 38.17
CA GLY A 664 -5.42 9.25 38.63
C GLY A 664 -5.45 9.07 40.16
N GLY A 665 -4.75 9.91 40.90
CA GLY A 665 -4.52 9.77 42.34
C GLY A 665 -5.38 10.66 43.24
N GLY A 666 -6.08 11.66 42.70
CA GLY A 666 -6.98 12.53 43.47
C GLY A 666 -6.29 13.41 44.53
N VAL A 667 -4.96 13.57 44.46
CA VAL A 667 -4.19 14.43 45.38
C VAL A 667 -3.69 15.65 44.62
N LEU A 668 -4.24 16.82 44.98
CA LEU A 668 -3.75 18.12 44.54
C LEU A 668 -2.51 18.47 45.37
N ILE A 669 -1.31 18.27 44.83
CA ILE A 669 -0.11 18.93 45.33
C ILE A 669 0.02 20.25 44.54
N PRO A 670 0.04 21.43 45.17
CA PRO A 670 0.33 22.67 44.47
C PRO A 670 1.75 22.58 43.89
N SER A 671 1.90 22.65 42.57
CA SER A 671 3.21 22.71 41.93
C SER A 671 3.81 24.11 42.13
N ASP A 672 4.38 24.36 43.32
CA ASP A 672 5.20 25.55 43.62
C ASP A 672 6.62 25.41 43.02
N THR A 673 6.74 24.87 41.80
CA THR A 673 8.02 24.88 41.09
C THR A 673 8.26 26.27 40.48
N PRO A 674 9.44 26.88 40.71
CA PRO A 674 9.74 28.20 40.19
C PRO A 674 9.73 28.22 38.65
N ASP A 675 9.19 29.30 38.09
CA ASP A 675 8.92 29.46 36.66
C ASP A 675 10.15 29.49 35.73
N TYR A 676 11.36 29.48 36.28
CA TYR A 676 12.61 29.62 35.52
C TYR A 676 13.03 28.33 34.79
N ASP A 677 12.50 27.16 35.19
CA ASP A 677 12.91 25.84 34.68
C ASP A 677 11.87 25.18 33.74
N ALA A 678 10.90 25.94 33.19
CA ALA A 678 9.97 25.36 32.24
C ALA A 678 10.72 24.91 30.96
N PRO A 679 10.55 23.66 30.50
CA PRO A 679 11.28 23.12 29.35
C PRO A 679 10.90 23.78 28.01
N GLU A 680 9.85 24.60 28.00
CA GLU A 680 9.29 25.22 26.81
C GLU A 680 9.03 26.73 27.02
N ARG A 681 9.41 27.54 26.02
CA ARG A 681 9.20 28.99 25.99
C ARG A 681 8.37 29.41 24.79
N CYS A 682 7.67 30.52 24.94
CA CYS A 682 6.83 31.09 23.91
C CYS A 682 7.66 31.87 22.88
N THR A 683 7.59 31.47 21.61
CA THR A 683 8.26 32.16 20.48
C THR A 683 7.79 33.61 20.28
N ILE A 684 6.61 33.98 20.80
CA ILE A 684 6.03 35.33 20.66
C ILE A 684 6.53 36.29 21.75
N CYS A 685 6.65 35.82 23.00
CA CYS A 685 6.88 36.68 24.17
C CYS A 685 7.96 36.17 25.14
N ASP A 686 8.64 35.08 24.79
CA ASP A 686 9.68 34.36 25.56
C ASP A 686 9.28 33.90 26.98
N SER A 687 8.01 34.06 27.35
CA SER A 687 7.49 33.59 28.62
C SER A 687 7.38 32.07 28.67
N SER A 688 7.54 31.50 29.87
CA SER A 688 7.43 30.06 30.08
C SER A 688 6.05 29.51 29.72
N ILE A 689 6.03 28.30 29.17
CA ILE A 689 4.83 27.53 28.85
C ILE A 689 4.75 26.36 29.84
N ARG A 690 3.70 26.33 30.67
CA ARG A 690 3.48 25.27 31.66
C ARG A 690 2.73 24.08 31.06
N MET A 691 2.92 22.89 31.65
CA MET A 691 2.19 21.68 31.27
C MET A 691 0.80 21.65 31.95
N GLU A 692 -0.12 22.52 31.52
CA GLU A 692 -1.48 22.62 32.09
C GLU A 692 -2.48 21.65 31.46
N ASN A 693 -2.31 21.31 30.20
CA ASN A 693 -3.18 20.41 29.43
C ASN A 693 -2.35 19.68 28.37
N LEU A 694 -2.79 18.49 27.95
CA LEU A 694 -2.08 17.67 26.98
C LEU A 694 -2.40 18.06 25.53
N ASP A 695 -3.55 18.69 25.26
CA ASP A 695 -4.04 19.03 23.93
C ASP A 695 -3.75 20.49 23.56
N TRP A 696 -3.64 21.37 24.57
CA TRP A 696 -3.33 22.78 24.39
C TRP A 696 -2.28 23.28 25.36
N ALA A 697 -1.59 24.34 24.95
CA ALA A 697 -0.59 25.04 25.72
C ALA A 697 -0.96 26.52 25.85
N ARG A 698 -0.59 27.15 26.96
CA ARG A 698 -0.74 28.58 27.17
C ARG A 698 0.52 29.13 27.84
N CYS A 699 1.06 30.22 27.32
CA CYS A 699 2.13 30.94 28.03
C CYS A 699 1.54 31.83 29.13
N LYS A 700 2.40 32.32 30.04
CA LYS A 700 1.99 33.26 31.10
C LYS A 700 1.22 34.49 30.61
N GLU A 701 1.65 35.04 29.48
CA GLU A 701 1.04 36.22 28.86
C GLU A 701 -0.27 35.91 28.10
N GLY A 702 -0.69 34.65 28.05
CA GLY A 702 -2.00 34.23 27.52
C GLY A 702 -2.03 33.80 26.06
N HIS A 703 -0.90 33.77 25.34
CA HIS A 703 -0.83 33.16 24.00
C HIS A 703 -1.16 31.66 24.08
N ARG A 704 -2.06 31.19 23.21
CA ARG A 704 -2.55 29.81 23.19
C ARG A 704 -2.08 29.07 21.95
N PHE A 705 -1.65 27.83 22.15
CA PHE A 705 -1.18 26.93 21.10
C PHE A 705 -1.85 25.56 21.25
N THR A 706 -1.91 24.80 20.17
CA THR A 706 -2.19 23.35 20.24
C THR A 706 -0.90 22.62 20.62
N ARG A 707 -1.02 21.46 21.27
CA ARG A 707 0.12 20.59 21.53
C ARG A 707 0.20 19.48 20.50
N CYS A 708 1.42 19.10 20.16
CA CYS A 708 1.71 17.91 19.40
C CYS A 708 1.28 16.68 20.18
N SER A 709 0.38 15.90 19.60
CA SER A 709 -0.17 14.67 20.16
C SER A 709 0.83 13.53 20.35
N LEU A 710 2.06 13.66 19.82
CA LEU A 710 3.14 12.71 19.98
C LEU A 710 4.22 13.20 20.96
N SER A 711 4.69 14.45 20.85
CA SER A 711 5.77 14.97 21.69
C SER A 711 5.30 15.84 22.85
N PHE A 712 4.02 16.17 22.90
CA PHE A 712 3.40 17.13 23.82
C PHE A 712 3.99 18.55 23.79
N LEU A 713 4.91 18.87 22.87
CA LEU A 713 5.39 20.24 22.63
C LEU A 713 4.28 21.13 22.05
N ALA A 714 4.28 22.41 22.36
CA ALA A 714 3.42 23.39 21.74
C ALA A 714 3.80 23.61 20.28
N ILE A 715 2.79 23.61 19.40
CA ILE A 715 2.95 23.90 17.97
C ILE A 715 2.82 25.42 17.81
N GLN A 716 3.97 26.10 17.69
CA GLN A 716 4.03 27.57 17.76
C GLN A 716 4.17 28.26 16.39
N GLY A 717 4.21 27.52 15.29
CA GLY A 717 4.39 28.06 13.94
C GLY A 717 3.34 27.55 12.94
N PRO A 718 3.10 28.29 11.83
CA PRO A 718 2.32 27.78 10.71
C PRO A 718 3.11 26.72 9.92
N ASN A 719 2.40 25.80 9.25
CA ASN A 719 2.96 24.77 8.36
C ASN A 719 4.02 23.81 8.95
N ILE A 720 4.26 23.83 10.26
CA ILE A 720 5.15 22.87 10.94
C ILE A 720 4.41 21.64 11.50
N SER A 721 3.11 21.52 11.21
CA SER A 721 2.25 20.46 11.74
C SER A 721 1.45 19.74 10.65
N LYS A 722 1.12 18.50 10.97
CA LYS A 722 0.25 17.59 10.23
C LYS A 722 -0.87 17.10 11.15
N PHE A 723 -1.91 16.47 10.60
CA PHE A 723 -3.06 16.01 11.38
C PHE A 723 -3.43 14.57 11.03
N CYS A 724 -4.02 13.85 11.99
CA CYS A 724 -4.62 12.55 11.71
C CYS A 724 -5.87 12.73 10.82
N GLY A 725 -5.96 11.96 9.73
CA GLY A 725 -7.11 12.00 8.81
C GLY A 725 -8.44 11.53 9.42
N ILE A 726 -8.40 10.85 10.58
CA ILE A 726 -9.57 10.33 11.29
C ILE A 726 -9.91 11.20 12.51
N CYS A 727 -9.07 11.18 13.56
CA CYS A 727 -9.38 11.85 14.83
C CYS A 727 -8.95 13.33 14.88
N ARG A 728 -8.28 13.86 13.84
CA ARG A 728 -7.81 15.26 13.74
C ARG A 728 -6.80 15.72 14.80
N ALA A 729 -6.27 14.80 15.61
CA ALA A 729 -5.12 15.07 16.48
C ALA A 729 -3.96 15.68 15.66
N GLN A 730 -3.34 16.73 16.19
CA GLN A 730 -2.25 17.47 15.52
C GLN A 730 -0.87 16.96 15.97
N TYR A 731 0.06 16.89 15.02
CA TYR A 731 1.41 16.37 15.20
C TYR A 731 2.41 17.32 14.52
N LEU A 732 3.64 17.40 15.01
CA LEU A 732 4.71 18.10 14.28
C LEU A 732 5.09 17.32 13.01
N LYS A 733 5.59 18.01 11.98
CA LYS A 733 6.13 17.38 10.76
C LYS A 733 7.53 16.84 10.99
N GLU A 734 7.84 15.71 10.39
CA GLU A 734 9.18 15.10 10.43
C GLU A 734 10.26 16.03 9.87
N GLU A 735 9.93 16.80 8.83
CA GLU A 735 10.82 17.80 8.23
C GLU A 735 11.21 18.89 9.22
N TYR A 736 10.25 19.35 10.04
CA TYR A 736 10.51 20.32 11.10
C TYR A 736 11.40 19.72 12.19
N ILE A 737 11.15 18.46 12.60
CA ILE A 737 11.98 17.76 13.58
C ILE A 737 13.42 17.58 13.06
N ALA A 738 13.58 17.19 11.79
CA ALA A 738 14.90 17.04 11.17
C ALA A 738 15.66 18.37 11.14
N HIS A 739 15.00 19.46 10.73
CA HIS A 739 15.59 20.79 10.68
C HIS A 739 16.02 21.31 12.07
N GLU A 740 15.17 21.18 13.09
CA GLU A 740 15.51 21.59 14.46
C GLU A 740 16.67 20.77 15.06
N ASP A 741 16.68 19.47 14.77
CA ASP A 741 17.78 18.59 15.18
C ASP A 741 19.09 18.86 14.43
N GLU A 742 19.04 19.42 13.22
CA GLU A 742 20.20 19.82 12.43
C GLU A 742 20.72 21.20 12.84
N ALA A 743 19.84 22.20 12.95
CA ALA A 743 20.20 23.56 13.36
C ALA A 743 20.87 23.61 14.74
N SER A 744 20.43 22.76 15.67
CA SER A 744 21.05 22.63 16.99
C SER A 744 22.44 21.97 17.00
N ARG A 745 22.88 21.42 15.86
CA ARG A 745 24.23 20.82 15.72
C ARG A 745 25.27 21.78 15.18
N ASP A 746 24.84 22.81 14.44
CA ASP A 746 25.74 23.82 13.87
C ASP A 746 26.16 24.88 14.89
N GLU A 747 25.37 25.10 15.96
CA GLU A 747 25.72 26.03 17.05
C GLU A 747 26.86 25.53 17.96
N ASP A 748 27.20 24.24 17.94
CA ASP A 748 28.29 23.63 18.73
C ASP A 748 29.64 23.54 17.96
N GLY A 749 29.71 24.08 16.73
CA GLY A 749 30.98 24.22 16.00
C GLY A 749 31.88 25.31 16.60
N PRO A 750 33.23 25.13 16.65
CA PRO A 750 34.09 26.15 17.23
C PRO A 750 33.99 27.43 16.40
N GLY A 751 33.51 28.50 17.05
CA GLY A 751 33.21 29.78 16.42
C GLY A 751 34.34 30.29 15.52
N ARG A 752 34.01 30.49 14.24
CA ARG A 752 34.73 31.45 13.42
C ARG A 752 34.05 32.80 13.61
N GLY A 753 34.69 33.64 14.41
CA GLY A 753 34.37 35.05 14.54
C GLY A 753 34.30 35.72 13.18
N GLY A 754 33.33 36.61 13.03
CA GLY A 754 33.10 37.35 11.79
C GLY A 754 34.21 38.32 11.46
N GLU A 755 34.32 38.62 10.17
CA GLU A 755 34.65 39.93 9.61
C GLU A 755 34.45 39.89 8.08
N GLY A 756 33.72 40.88 7.54
CA GLY A 756 34.06 41.54 6.28
C GLY A 756 33.58 40.92 4.95
N GLU A 757 32.69 41.66 4.31
CA GLU A 757 32.26 41.63 2.90
C GLU A 757 33.36 41.33 1.85
N GLN A 758 33.04 40.55 0.81
CA GLN A 758 32.99 41.00 -0.60
C GLN A 758 32.66 39.84 -1.57
N GLU A 759 31.63 40.05 -2.38
CA GLU A 759 31.34 39.28 -3.60
C GLU A 759 32.42 39.50 -4.67
N LEU A 760 32.77 38.44 -5.43
CA LEU A 760 32.99 38.41 -6.90
C LEU A 760 33.42 36.98 -7.34
N PRO A 761 33.29 36.60 -8.63
CA PRO A 761 32.92 35.23 -9.04
C PRO A 761 33.99 34.42 -9.80
N ASN A 762 33.69 33.11 -9.92
CA ASN A 762 34.13 32.09 -10.90
C ASN A 762 35.58 31.55 -10.88
N ALA A 763 35.70 30.25 -10.55
CA ALA A 763 36.55 29.28 -11.25
C ALA A 763 36.04 27.83 -11.03
N PRO A 764 36.25 26.88 -11.97
CA PRO A 764 35.48 25.64 -12.09
C PRO A 764 36.14 24.39 -11.48
N ASP A 765 35.28 23.41 -11.22
CA ASP A 765 35.48 21.95 -11.08
C ASP A 765 36.75 21.40 -10.42
N GLY A 766 36.56 20.82 -9.24
CA GLY A 766 37.50 19.91 -8.59
C GLY A 766 36.79 18.97 -7.62
N VAL A 767 36.55 17.74 -8.09
CA VAL A 767 36.50 16.44 -7.36
C VAL A 767 35.74 16.40 -6.01
N PRO A 768 34.67 15.59 -5.86
CA PRO A 768 34.08 15.35 -4.55
C PRO A 768 35.07 14.52 -3.72
N GLU A 769 35.72 15.16 -2.73
CA GLU A 769 36.44 14.46 -1.68
C GLU A 769 35.49 13.51 -0.95
N SER A 770 35.91 12.26 -0.82
CA SER A 770 35.15 11.20 -0.18
C SER A 770 34.80 11.58 1.26
N ALA A 771 33.53 11.86 1.52
CA ALA A 771 32.99 12.00 2.85
C ALA A 771 32.96 10.63 3.53
N ASN A 772 34.09 10.25 4.14
CA ASN A 772 34.16 9.12 5.06
C ASN A 772 33.53 9.54 6.40
N GLY A 773 32.24 9.84 6.38
CA GLY A 773 31.45 10.22 7.55
C GLY A 773 30.82 8.98 8.18
N ARG A 774 31.38 8.50 9.30
CA ARG A 774 30.62 7.60 10.19
C ARG A 774 29.29 8.29 10.52
N SER A 775 28.17 7.70 10.12
CA SER A 775 26.84 8.24 10.39
C SER A 775 26.65 8.42 11.90
N LYS A 776 26.46 9.67 12.33
CA LYS A 776 26.24 10.02 13.75
C LYS A 776 24.90 9.42 14.20
N PRO A 777 24.78 8.90 15.45
CA PRO A 777 23.57 8.23 15.92
C PRO A 777 22.33 9.13 15.84
N MET A 778 21.19 8.53 15.50
CA MET A 778 19.89 9.21 15.42
C MET A 778 19.46 9.73 16.80
N SER A 779 18.90 10.94 16.84
CA SER A 779 18.34 11.55 18.04
C SER A 779 17.05 10.85 18.50
N LEU A 780 16.71 11.00 19.78
CA LEU A 780 15.44 10.52 20.33
C LEU A 780 14.23 11.05 19.56
N ALA A 781 14.23 12.35 19.20
CA ALA A 781 13.14 12.96 18.46
C ALA A 781 12.93 12.26 17.11
N ARG A 782 14.00 11.98 16.36
CA ARG A 782 13.91 11.24 15.09
C ARG A 782 13.49 9.78 15.29
N ILE A 783 13.95 9.11 16.35
CA ILE A 783 13.52 7.73 16.70
C ILE A 783 12.02 7.71 16.98
N LEU A 784 11.50 8.65 17.78
CA LEU A 784 10.10 8.74 18.16
C LEU A 784 9.18 8.93 16.95
N PHE A 785 9.51 9.90 16.09
CA PHE A 785 8.72 10.18 14.89
C PHE A 785 8.85 9.10 13.81
N SER A 786 9.98 8.39 13.74
CA SER A 786 10.13 7.23 12.85
C SER A 786 9.33 6.01 13.35
N ALA A 787 9.28 5.79 14.66
CA ALA A 787 8.52 4.68 15.25
C ALA A 787 7.01 4.90 15.18
N CYS A 788 6.54 6.14 15.33
CA CYS A 788 5.14 6.52 15.33
C CYS A 788 4.71 7.17 14.01
N ASP A 789 4.68 6.37 12.95
CA ASP A 789 4.37 6.75 11.57
C ASP A 789 2.86 6.83 11.26
N VAL A 790 2.01 6.51 12.24
CA VAL A 790 0.55 6.69 12.22
C VAL A 790 0.06 7.31 13.54
N CYS A 791 -1.22 7.69 13.60
CA CYS A 791 -1.78 8.24 14.83
C CYS A 791 -1.68 7.23 16.00
N VAL A 792 -1.05 7.66 17.10
CA VAL A 792 -0.94 6.86 18.34
C VAL A 792 -2.29 6.55 18.97
N TYR A 793 -3.32 7.35 18.70
CA TYR A 793 -4.65 7.22 19.30
C TYR A 793 -5.62 6.34 18.51
N CYS A 794 -5.80 6.58 17.22
CA CYS A 794 -6.77 5.83 16.40
C CYS A 794 -6.13 5.01 15.27
N GLY A 795 -4.81 5.12 15.06
CA GLY A 795 -4.12 4.46 13.96
C GLY A 795 -4.38 5.05 12.57
N GLY A 796 -5.13 6.14 12.46
CA GLY A 796 -5.35 6.82 11.19
C GLY A 796 -4.06 7.41 10.63
N LYS A 797 -3.94 7.41 9.30
CA LYS A 797 -2.81 8.02 8.62
C LYS A 797 -2.85 9.52 8.75
N PHE A 798 -1.67 10.13 8.68
CA PHE A 798 -1.56 11.58 8.69
C PHE A 798 -1.89 12.17 7.32
N VAL A 799 -2.17 13.46 7.34
CA VAL A 799 -2.40 14.35 6.20
C VAL A 799 -1.90 15.74 6.58
N GLY A 800 -1.41 16.48 5.58
CA GLY A 800 -0.99 17.89 5.73
C GLY A 800 0.50 18.11 5.91
#